data_AF-A0A958TPD1-F1
#
_entry.id   AF-A0A958TPD1-F1
#
_cell.length_a   1.000
_cell.length_b   1.000
_cell.length_c   1.000
_cell.angle_alpha   90.00
_cell.angle_beta   90.00
_cell.angle_gamma   90.00
#
_symmetry.space_group_name_H-M   'P 1'
#
loop_
_entity.id
_entity.type
_entity.pdbx_description
1 polymer ?
#
loop_
_entity_poly.entity_id
_entity_poly.type
_entity_poly.pdbx_seq_one_letter_code
_entity_poly.pdbx_strand_id
1 'polypeptide(L)'
;FGATNVSTSVAKTFVIESIGTGTLNLTGTPRVLIDGVNASDFLVTTPPPTASLASGTQTSFVITFTPSEAGPRTATVTILNDDMTDSENVFTYVINGTGNGPEINVRGNSISIPSGSGIPQLSTNNYTILGSSNINTAQLVSRTFNINNIGNQTLSVSNITLSGPHAADFTIASPTTLSIAGGSSSSLVIQFIASAIGNRDAVVTIAHNDNTGGENPYTFSIRGIGVDYVTCVSDLVQTIAIQDFEVSPATPTWAYTNTQTHASTVSVAGGTGYAASGDGGNSPRYLGSRSFQLNNTVNSNWAYAYLDFVSVDTQNYQDVELSIRVGAFATAGGNTGLDSDDVLVEISQDNGVNWSKEVQVTGNTNSKWSFTSGTGIAAVVYDNNNTIETPFTPSVSGLQTTEGYSTIKVTGLPSVANLRVRITLKNNRFDEIWAIDNVILTGKTPSVKTWDGSNWRNVSNAITTAPISSEKAIFAGNYDTATNGGSVEACECQINTNAILTIANGHYVEVQNNIRVDGNIIVNPKGAFIQRNDAALVTGAVLTDKTKIAVEKLTAPAFNWYEYTYWSSPVVGETIGDGLADAAANRRFWFNAQNFLDDAAETNNNNILDYSSTDDIDDDGNDWIPITNDLTVMAFGVGYATVTNQTIFFSTPTNPNGSRSIKYTFRGPFNNGSQTVPVYRNDYELLDNNWNFLGNPYPSAISADTFLNDNSATLGADRAIYLWSQNTAPSNTANGNEGLNFAASDYAVINIASTVQGGGDDLNNDGIANDLPKRFIPSGQGFFVSYSNTGVETSSSGDIKTGQIVFNNNLRVKTADNDQFFRTSETGIDNRLWVNLTSDNGVFNQISVAYVNGATNGNDGMSYDAPRNLSSGAYAILYSIIDDEDKKFAIQGKSPNSLTLD
;
A
#
# COMPACT_ATOMS: atom_id res chain seq x y z
N PHE A 1 -23.77 20.16 -38.46
CA PHE A 1 -23.88 21.37 -37.64
C PHE A 1 -22.58 22.17 -37.57
N GLY A 2 -21.41 21.55 -37.76
CA GLY A 2 -20.11 22.23 -37.66
C GLY A 2 -19.59 22.26 -36.22
N ALA A 3 -18.47 22.94 -36.01
CA ALA A 3 -17.87 23.10 -34.70
C ALA A 3 -18.61 24.19 -33.91
N THR A 4 -19.11 23.85 -32.72
CA THR A 4 -19.90 24.73 -31.85
C THR A 4 -19.37 24.59 -30.43
N ASN A 5 -19.12 25.69 -29.72
CA ASN A 5 -18.64 25.62 -28.34
C ASN A 5 -19.68 24.90 -27.47
N VAL A 6 -19.21 24.09 -26.51
CA VAL A 6 -20.08 23.40 -25.56
C VAL A 6 -21.03 24.41 -24.88
N SER A 7 -22.28 24.00 -24.70
CA SER A 7 -23.38 24.82 -24.15
C SER A 7 -23.81 26.04 -24.98
N THR A 8 -23.24 26.24 -26.17
CA THR A 8 -23.74 27.23 -27.14
C THR A 8 -24.57 26.54 -28.22
N SER A 9 -25.58 27.23 -28.73
CA SER A 9 -26.53 26.64 -29.67
C SER A 9 -26.29 27.13 -31.10
N VAL A 10 -26.39 26.19 -32.06
CA VAL A 10 -26.51 26.51 -33.48
C VAL A 10 -27.75 25.85 -34.06
N ALA A 11 -28.60 26.64 -34.70
CA ALA A 11 -29.80 26.15 -35.36
C ALA A 11 -29.54 25.89 -36.85
N LYS A 12 -30.12 24.82 -37.38
CA LYS A 12 -30.19 24.54 -38.82
C LYS A 12 -31.64 24.27 -39.22
N THR A 13 -32.06 24.90 -40.31
CA THR A 13 -33.37 24.67 -40.92
C THR A 13 -33.25 23.53 -41.92
N PHE A 14 -34.16 22.57 -41.81
CA PHE A 14 -34.34 21.45 -42.71
C PHE A 14 -35.68 21.61 -43.43
N VAL A 15 -35.76 21.08 -44.65
CA VAL A 15 -36.95 21.16 -45.50
C VAL A 15 -37.36 19.75 -45.89
N ILE A 16 -38.66 19.48 -45.78
CA ILE A 16 -39.30 18.27 -46.28
C ILE A 16 -40.11 18.69 -47.51
N GLU A 17 -39.86 18.07 -48.64
CA GLU A 17 -40.54 18.33 -49.91
C GLU A 17 -41.37 17.10 -50.32
N SER A 18 -42.63 17.32 -50.69
CA SER A 18 -43.47 16.28 -51.28
C SER A 18 -43.29 16.28 -52.81
N ILE A 19 -42.43 15.40 -53.31
CA ILE A 19 -42.10 15.31 -54.75
C ILE A 19 -42.99 14.33 -55.52
N GLY A 20 -43.78 13.51 -54.80
CA GLY A 20 -44.71 12.55 -55.38
C GLY A 20 -45.99 13.20 -55.93
N THR A 21 -46.86 12.39 -56.55
CA THR A 21 -48.14 12.86 -57.12
C THR A 21 -49.31 12.83 -56.12
N GLY A 22 -49.13 12.19 -54.96
CA GLY A 22 -50.10 12.12 -53.86
C GLY A 22 -49.77 13.10 -52.72
N THR A 23 -50.72 13.25 -51.79
CA THR A 23 -50.49 13.98 -50.52
C THR A 23 -49.58 13.14 -49.61
N LEU A 24 -48.50 13.73 -49.10
CA LEU A 24 -47.61 13.11 -48.12
C LEU A 24 -48.08 13.43 -46.69
N ASN A 25 -48.37 12.42 -45.87
CA ASN A 25 -48.73 12.57 -44.47
C ASN A 25 -47.57 12.16 -43.55
N LEU A 26 -47.20 13.04 -42.61
CA LEU A 26 -46.22 12.78 -41.57
C LEU A 26 -46.94 12.10 -40.39
N THR A 27 -46.73 10.80 -40.24
CA THR A 27 -47.51 9.92 -39.34
C THR A 27 -46.92 9.79 -37.93
N GLY A 28 -45.70 10.30 -37.71
CA GLY A 28 -45.00 10.20 -36.43
C GLY A 28 -45.51 11.15 -35.33
N THR A 29 -45.37 10.71 -34.06
CA THR A 29 -45.61 11.52 -32.85
C THR A 29 -44.40 11.42 -31.90
N PRO A 30 -43.47 12.39 -31.90
CA PRO A 30 -43.44 13.64 -32.68
C PRO A 30 -43.19 13.43 -34.18
N ARG A 31 -43.52 14.44 -35.00
CA ARG A 31 -43.38 14.38 -36.49
C ARG A 31 -41.94 14.22 -36.96
N VAL A 32 -40.98 14.67 -36.16
CA VAL A 32 -39.55 14.47 -36.36
C VAL A 32 -39.01 13.94 -35.04
N LEU A 33 -38.53 12.71 -35.06
CA LEU A 33 -37.91 12.05 -33.92
C LEU A 33 -36.39 12.17 -34.06
N ILE A 34 -35.72 12.42 -32.94
CA ILE A 34 -34.26 12.37 -32.84
C ILE A 34 -33.92 11.24 -31.88
N ASP A 35 -33.09 10.30 -32.32
CA ASP A 35 -32.62 9.18 -31.52
C ASP A 35 -31.11 8.93 -31.75
N GLY A 36 -30.56 7.92 -31.07
CA GLY A 36 -29.13 7.58 -31.11
C GLY A 36 -28.31 8.18 -29.96
N VAL A 37 -26.98 7.99 -30.05
CA VAL A 37 -26.04 8.14 -28.93
C VAL A 37 -26.03 9.56 -28.34
N ASN A 38 -26.12 10.60 -29.16
CA ASN A 38 -26.07 12.00 -28.70
C ASN A 38 -27.37 12.76 -28.99
N ALA A 39 -28.52 12.07 -29.04
CA ALA A 39 -29.82 12.67 -29.36
C ALA A 39 -30.16 13.88 -28.47
N SER A 40 -29.75 13.87 -27.20
CA SER A 40 -29.96 14.96 -26.24
C SER A 40 -29.33 16.29 -26.66
N ASP A 41 -28.31 16.30 -27.52
CA ASP A 41 -27.69 17.52 -28.01
C ASP A 41 -28.46 18.17 -29.17
N PHE A 42 -29.42 17.46 -29.75
CA PHE A 42 -30.16 17.88 -30.94
C PHE A 42 -31.64 17.98 -30.62
N LEU A 43 -32.15 19.20 -30.50
CA LEU A 43 -33.54 19.46 -30.17
C LEU A 43 -34.30 19.96 -31.40
N VAL A 44 -35.45 19.35 -31.71
CA VAL A 44 -36.40 19.92 -32.68
C VAL A 44 -37.10 21.11 -32.02
N THR A 45 -36.59 22.31 -32.26
CA THR A 45 -37.11 23.56 -31.66
C THR A 45 -38.26 24.16 -32.43
N THR A 46 -38.41 23.81 -33.72
CA THR A 46 -39.58 24.15 -34.52
C THR A 46 -39.98 22.92 -35.31
N PRO A 47 -41.01 22.16 -34.90
CA PRO A 47 -41.48 21.01 -35.67
C PRO A 47 -42.16 21.49 -36.96
N PRO A 48 -42.35 20.60 -37.95
CA PRO A 48 -43.14 20.92 -39.13
C PRO A 48 -44.52 21.47 -38.73
N PRO A 49 -44.97 22.63 -39.25
CA PRO A 49 -46.24 23.24 -38.85
C PRO A 49 -47.47 22.43 -39.27
N THR A 50 -47.34 21.58 -40.29
CA THR A 50 -48.41 20.73 -40.80
C THR A 50 -48.00 19.26 -40.76
N ALA A 51 -48.98 18.37 -40.60
CA ALA A 51 -48.79 16.91 -40.68
C ALA A 51 -49.08 16.35 -42.09
N SER A 52 -49.42 17.22 -43.05
CA SER A 52 -49.82 16.83 -44.40
C SER A 52 -49.29 17.86 -45.40
N LEU A 53 -48.73 17.39 -46.51
CA LEU A 53 -48.19 18.20 -47.60
C LEU A 53 -48.87 17.78 -48.91
N ALA A 54 -49.42 18.75 -49.63
CA ALA A 54 -49.89 18.51 -50.99
C ALA A 54 -48.69 18.25 -51.92
N SER A 55 -48.92 17.50 -53.00
CA SER A 55 -47.93 17.27 -54.05
C SER A 55 -47.30 18.59 -54.54
N GLY A 56 -45.96 18.62 -54.63
CA GLY A 56 -45.17 19.78 -55.05
C GLY A 56 -44.99 20.87 -54.00
N THR A 57 -45.42 20.65 -52.75
CA THR A 57 -45.25 21.60 -51.65
C THR A 57 -44.16 21.16 -50.67
N GLN A 58 -43.69 22.12 -49.87
CA GLN A 58 -42.65 21.90 -48.87
C GLN A 58 -43.07 22.42 -47.49
N THR A 59 -42.50 21.82 -46.46
CA THR A 59 -42.57 22.29 -45.07
C THR A 59 -41.18 22.31 -44.47
N SER A 60 -40.96 23.09 -43.42
CA SER A 60 -39.65 23.20 -42.77
C SER A 60 -39.72 22.87 -41.29
N PHE A 61 -38.60 22.39 -40.75
CA PHE A 61 -38.39 22.24 -39.32
C PHE A 61 -37.00 22.74 -38.94
N VAL A 62 -36.82 23.09 -37.67
CA VAL A 62 -35.54 23.55 -37.14
C VAL A 62 -35.06 22.56 -36.11
N ILE A 63 -33.82 22.12 -36.28
CA ILE A 63 -33.07 21.40 -35.26
C ILE A 63 -32.04 22.36 -34.70
N THR A 64 -32.00 22.48 -33.38
CA THR A 64 -30.97 23.21 -32.64
C THR A 64 -29.97 22.21 -32.07
N PHE A 65 -28.70 22.36 -32.43
CA PHE A 65 -27.59 21.62 -31.85
C PHE A 65 -26.97 22.44 -30.71
N THR A 66 -26.95 21.86 -29.51
CA THR A 66 -26.27 22.40 -28.34
C THR A 66 -25.41 21.26 -27.76
N PRO A 67 -24.12 21.15 -28.14
CA PRO A 67 -23.28 20.07 -27.65
C PRO A 67 -23.15 20.15 -26.12
N SER A 68 -23.37 19.02 -25.43
CA SER A 68 -23.13 18.90 -23.99
C SER A 68 -21.68 18.63 -23.63
N GLU A 69 -20.87 18.13 -24.56
CA GLU A 69 -19.46 17.73 -24.36
C GLU A 69 -18.62 18.03 -25.61
N ALA A 70 -17.29 18.05 -25.46
CA ALA A 70 -16.36 18.22 -26.56
C ALA A 70 -16.29 16.97 -27.47
N GLY A 71 -15.92 17.17 -28.73
CA GLY A 71 -15.73 16.09 -29.70
C GLY A 71 -16.93 15.82 -30.62
N PRO A 72 -16.87 14.75 -31.44
CA PRO A 72 -17.92 14.42 -32.40
C PRO A 72 -19.23 14.04 -31.71
N ARG A 73 -20.34 14.65 -32.14
CA ARG A 73 -21.69 14.38 -31.64
C ARG A 73 -22.59 13.96 -32.80
N THR A 74 -23.22 12.80 -32.70
CA THR A 74 -24.06 12.23 -33.77
C THR A 74 -25.42 11.78 -33.24
N ALA A 75 -26.45 12.01 -34.03
CA ALA A 75 -27.80 11.51 -33.79
C ALA A 75 -28.45 11.13 -35.13
N THR A 76 -29.50 10.33 -35.06
CA THR A 76 -30.31 9.96 -36.21
C THR A 76 -31.63 10.71 -36.15
N VAL A 77 -32.03 11.24 -37.30
CA VAL A 77 -33.34 11.86 -37.50
C VAL A 77 -34.25 10.83 -38.14
N THR A 78 -35.43 10.63 -37.58
CA THR A 78 -36.46 9.70 -38.08
C THR A 78 -37.75 10.46 -38.37
N ILE A 79 -38.26 10.31 -39.59
CA ILE A 79 -39.51 10.92 -40.06
C ILE A 79 -40.43 9.81 -40.59
N LEU A 80 -41.44 9.45 -39.79
CA LEU A 80 -42.46 8.49 -40.19
C LEU A 80 -43.48 9.16 -41.12
N ASN A 81 -43.77 8.51 -42.25
CA ASN A 81 -44.69 9.02 -43.26
C ASN A 81 -45.43 7.88 -43.99
N ASP A 82 -46.33 8.22 -44.91
CA ASP A 82 -47.13 7.26 -45.69
C ASP A 82 -46.65 7.07 -47.14
N ASP A 83 -45.44 7.53 -47.48
CA ASP A 83 -44.79 7.19 -48.73
C ASP A 83 -44.26 5.76 -48.70
N MET A 84 -45.07 4.85 -49.21
CA MET A 84 -44.72 3.43 -49.30
C MET A 84 -43.84 3.11 -50.51
N THR A 85 -43.52 4.09 -51.36
CA THR A 85 -42.62 3.86 -52.50
C THR A 85 -41.18 3.71 -51.99
N ASP A 86 -40.44 2.79 -52.59
CA ASP A 86 -39.02 2.54 -52.28
C ASP A 86 -38.66 2.33 -50.79
N SER A 87 -39.65 1.96 -49.96
CA SER A 87 -39.53 1.77 -48.49
C SER A 87 -39.18 3.04 -47.70
N GLU A 88 -39.61 4.22 -48.17
CA GLU A 88 -39.33 5.51 -47.51
C GLU A 88 -40.34 5.90 -46.40
N ASN A 89 -41.28 5.01 -46.06
CA ASN A 89 -42.29 5.23 -45.02
C ASN A 89 -41.66 5.44 -43.62
N VAL A 90 -40.40 5.06 -43.46
CA VAL A 90 -39.51 5.42 -42.34
C VAL A 90 -38.27 6.10 -42.92
N PHE A 91 -38.32 7.42 -43.09
CA PHE A 91 -37.19 8.18 -43.63
C PHE A 91 -36.18 8.49 -42.52
N THR A 92 -34.93 8.04 -42.68
CA THR A 92 -33.87 8.25 -41.68
C THR A 92 -32.60 8.82 -42.27
N TYR A 93 -31.93 9.68 -41.51
CA TYR A 93 -30.60 10.18 -41.86
C TYR A 93 -29.81 10.58 -40.61
N VAL A 94 -28.49 10.51 -40.69
CA VAL A 94 -27.61 10.91 -39.58
C VAL A 94 -27.30 12.40 -39.65
N ILE A 95 -27.39 13.06 -38.51
CA ILE A 95 -26.87 14.41 -38.29
C ILE A 95 -25.61 14.36 -37.43
N ASN A 96 -24.66 15.26 -37.72
CA ASN A 96 -23.42 15.38 -36.97
C ASN A 96 -23.14 16.83 -36.57
N GLY A 97 -22.46 16.99 -35.46
CA GLY A 97 -21.87 18.23 -34.97
C GLY A 97 -20.56 17.94 -34.25
N THR A 98 -19.82 18.99 -33.90
CA THR A 98 -18.63 18.85 -33.06
C THR A 98 -18.72 19.85 -31.92
N GLY A 99 -18.67 19.37 -30.67
CA GLY A 99 -18.52 20.21 -29.50
C GLY A 99 -17.09 20.72 -29.39
N ASN A 100 -16.92 22.02 -29.18
CA ASN A 100 -15.62 22.65 -28.90
C ASN A 100 -15.50 22.99 -27.42
N GLY A 101 -14.50 22.42 -26.76
CA GLY A 101 -14.25 22.62 -25.35
C GLY A 101 -12.99 21.88 -24.91
N PRO A 102 -12.33 22.31 -23.82
CA PRO A 102 -11.47 21.42 -23.07
C PRO A 102 -12.30 20.28 -22.47
N GLU A 103 -11.67 19.15 -22.18
CA GLU A 103 -12.28 18.05 -21.44
C GLU A 103 -11.18 17.43 -20.56
N ILE A 104 -11.31 17.52 -19.25
CA ILE A 104 -10.27 17.06 -18.31
C ILE A 104 -10.42 15.57 -17.99
N ASN A 105 -9.29 14.87 -17.86
CA ASN A 105 -9.26 13.55 -17.26
C ASN A 105 -7.97 13.39 -16.46
N VAL A 106 -8.07 13.00 -15.19
CA VAL A 106 -6.90 12.73 -14.35
C VAL A 106 -6.64 11.23 -14.33
N ARG A 107 -5.38 10.84 -14.55
CA ARG A 107 -4.95 9.44 -14.48
C ARG A 107 -3.79 9.27 -13.53
N GLY A 108 -3.79 8.18 -12.77
CA GLY A 108 -2.61 7.69 -12.06
C GLY A 108 -2.40 6.23 -12.40
N ASN A 109 -1.14 5.80 -12.54
CA ASN A 109 -0.79 4.47 -13.05
C ASN A 109 -1.52 4.10 -14.36
N SER A 110 -1.74 5.07 -15.25
CA SER A 110 -2.52 4.94 -16.51
C SER A 110 -4.03 4.64 -16.36
N ILE A 111 -4.57 4.66 -15.15
CA ILE A 111 -5.99 4.41 -14.85
C ILE A 111 -6.69 5.74 -14.54
N SER A 112 -7.88 5.97 -15.09
CA SER A 112 -8.70 7.15 -14.79
C SER A 112 -9.08 7.23 -13.33
N ILE A 113 -9.02 8.43 -12.78
CA ILE A 113 -9.51 8.78 -11.44
C ILE A 113 -10.69 9.72 -11.65
N PRO A 114 -11.95 9.25 -11.56
CA PRO A 114 -13.12 10.09 -11.79
C PRO A 114 -13.17 11.30 -10.84
N SER A 115 -13.71 12.43 -11.29
CA SER A 115 -13.95 13.59 -10.42
C SER A 115 -14.94 13.24 -9.31
N GLY A 116 -14.73 13.78 -8.11
CA GLY A 116 -15.50 13.48 -6.92
C GLY A 116 -15.14 12.14 -6.26
N SER A 117 -14.11 11.41 -6.73
CA SER A 117 -13.71 10.13 -6.13
C SER A 117 -13.35 10.32 -4.65
N GLY A 118 -14.02 9.53 -3.80
CA GLY A 118 -13.81 9.50 -2.35
C GLY A 118 -12.51 8.81 -1.94
N ILE A 119 -12.51 8.24 -0.73
CA ILE A 119 -11.31 7.61 -0.13
C ILE A 119 -10.72 6.55 -1.07
N PRO A 120 -9.41 6.60 -1.37
CA PRO A 120 -8.73 5.68 -2.27
C PRO A 120 -8.86 4.22 -1.90
N GLN A 121 -8.95 3.36 -2.92
CA GLN A 121 -9.03 1.91 -2.76
C GLN A 121 -7.73 1.25 -3.23
N LEU A 122 -7.18 0.35 -2.40
CA LEU A 122 -5.88 -0.28 -2.64
C LEU A 122 -5.91 -1.17 -3.89
N SER A 123 -7.05 -1.78 -4.20
CA SER A 123 -7.22 -2.67 -5.37
C SER A 123 -7.17 -1.97 -6.73
N THR A 124 -7.56 -0.68 -6.80
CA THR A 124 -7.62 0.06 -8.08
C THR A 124 -6.23 0.49 -8.58
N ASN A 125 -5.24 0.53 -7.68
CA ASN A 125 -3.84 0.90 -7.92
C ASN A 125 -3.64 2.05 -8.95
N ASN A 126 -4.48 3.08 -8.89
CA ASN A 126 -4.38 4.29 -9.73
C ASN A 126 -3.50 5.37 -9.04
N TYR A 127 -2.61 4.96 -8.14
CA TYR A 127 -1.74 5.82 -7.31
C TYR A 127 -2.42 6.81 -6.36
N THR A 128 -3.75 6.80 -6.22
CA THR A 128 -4.43 7.61 -5.18
C THR A 128 -4.07 7.15 -3.76
N ILE A 129 -3.62 5.90 -3.60
CA ILE A 129 -2.80 5.50 -2.44
C ILE A 129 -1.33 5.69 -2.79
N LEU A 130 -0.69 6.68 -2.16
CA LEU A 130 0.70 7.04 -2.44
C LEU A 130 1.66 5.95 -1.95
N GLY A 131 1.33 5.29 -0.84
CA GLY A 131 2.15 4.27 -0.18
C GLY A 131 2.52 4.67 1.24
N SER A 132 3.45 3.91 1.83
CA SER A 132 3.84 4.09 3.23
C SER A 132 5.04 5.03 3.38
N SER A 133 4.99 5.94 4.35
CA SER A 133 6.07 6.83 4.75
C SER A 133 6.47 6.51 6.19
N ASN A 134 7.75 6.22 6.41
CA ASN A 134 8.29 6.06 7.76
C ASN A 134 8.38 7.40 8.50
N ILE A 135 7.67 7.49 9.63
CA ILE A 135 7.62 8.72 10.45
C ILE A 135 8.99 9.07 11.08
N ASN A 136 9.86 8.09 11.33
CA ASN A 136 11.14 8.32 11.99
C ASN A 136 12.21 8.89 11.06
N THR A 137 12.05 8.69 9.74
CA THR A 137 13.02 9.13 8.73
C THR A 137 12.47 10.22 7.81
N ALA A 138 11.22 10.66 8.03
CA ALA A 138 10.49 11.56 7.14
C ALA A 138 10.55 11.10 5.67
N GLN A 139 10.36 9.79 5.46
CA GLN A 139 10.53 9.16 4.15
C GLN A 139 9.59 9.79 3.11
N LEU A 140 10.17 10.46 2.12
CA LEU A 140 9.42 11.07 1.04
C LEU A 140 8.86 10.01 0.08
N VAL A 141 7.54 10.00 -0.09
CA VAL A 141 6.85 9.19 -1.11
C VAL A 141 6.37 10.12 -2.22
N SER A 142 6.66 9.81 -3.48
CA SER A 142 6.22 10.60 -4.64
C SER A 142 5.37 9.77 -5.60
N ARG A 143 4.27 10.34 -6.08
CA ARG A 143 3.45 9.80 -7.17
C ARG A 143 3.23 10.84 -8.26
N THR A 144 3.27 10.36 -9.51
CA THR A 144 2.99 11.17 -10.69
C THR A 144 1.63 10.82 -11.25
N PHE A 145 0.79 11.84 -11.40
CA PHE A 145 -0.49 11.80 -12.08
C PHE A 145 -0.37 12.51 -13.42
N ASN A 146 -1.20 12.13 -14.38
CA ASN A 146 -1.29 12.76 -15.69
C ASN A 146 -2.64 13.48 -15.77
N ILE A 147 -2.59 14.79 -16.04
CA ILE A 147 -3.77 15.59 -16.35
C ILE A 147 -3.87 15.64 -17.87
N ASN A 148 -4.88 14.95 -18.40
CA ASN A 148 -5.13 14.83 -19.82
C ASN A 148 -6.19 15.85 -20.22
N ASN A 149 -5.96 16.51 -21.35
CA ASN A 149 -7.00 17.24 -22.05
C ASN A 149 -7.46 16.38 -23.22
N ILE A 150 -8.56 15.65 -23.04
CA ILE A 150 -9.15 14.81 -24.09
C ILE A 150 -10.07 15.62 -25.04
N GLY A 151 -10.28 16.90 -24.73
CA GLY A 151 -11.01 17.85 -25.55
C GLY A 151 -10.17 18.40 -26.71
N ASN A 152 -10.75 19.34 -27.45
CA ASN A 152 -10.13 19.91 -28.66
C ASN A 152 -9.74 21.39 -28.51
N GLN A 153 -9.99 22.01 -27.35
CA GLN A 153 -9.55 23.36 -26.98
C GLN A 153 -8.60 23.30 -25.79
N THR A 154 -7.82 24.36 -25.56
CA THR A 154 -6.85 24.40 -24.45
C THR A 154 -7.52 24.32 -23.07
N LEU A 155 -7.13 23.31 -22.28
CA LEU A 155 -7.42 23.19 -20.85
C LEU A 155 -6.44 24.08 -20.08
N SER A 156 -6.98 25.05 -19.35
CA SER A 156 -6.23 25.96 -18.50
C SER A 156 -6.50 25.59 -17.05
N VAL A 157 -5.48 25.09 -16.35
CA VAL A 157 -5.53 24.83 -14.91
C VAL A 157 -5.05 26.08 -14.19
N SER A 158 -5.94 26.71 -13.43
CA SER A 158 -5.67 27.97 -12.73
C SER A 158 -5.07 27.76 -11.34
N ASN A 159 -5.36 26.62 -10.70
CA ASN A 159 -4.81 26.29 -9.39
C ASN A 159 -4.94 24.79 -9.10
N ILE A 160 -4.03 24.25 -8.29
CA ILE A 160 -4.14 22.91 -7.71
C ILE A 160 -3.90 23.04 -6.21
N THR A 161 -4.85 22.58 -5.38
CA THR A 161 -4.79 22.70 -3.92
C THR A 161 -5.03 21.38 -3.22
N LEU A 162 -4.53 21.28 -1.99
CA LEU A 162 -4.76 20.17 -1.08
C LEU A 162 -5.65 20.64 0.08
N SER A 163 -6.61 19.80 0.47
CA SER A 163 -7.50 20.04 1.61
C SER A 163 -7.80 18.72 2.34
N GLY A 164 -8.58 18.77 3.43
CA GLY A 164 -8.88 17.59 4.25
C GLY A 164 -8.04 17.49 5.53
N PRO A 165 -8.29 16.46 6.35
CA PRO A 165 -7.80 16.38 7.73
C PRO A 165 -6.27 16.28 7.83
N HIS A 166 -5.61 15.68 6.84
CA HIS A 166 -4.15 15.47 6.85
C HIS A 166 -3.43 16.13 5.68
N ALA A 167 -4.03 17.17 5.08
CA ALA A 167 -3.46 17.86 3.91
C ALA A 167 -2.03 18.37 4.12
N ALA A 168 -1.64 18.68 5.36
CA ALA A 168 -0.30 19.15 5.72
C ALA A 168 0.81 18.10 5.50
N ASP A 169 0.46 16.82 5.40
CA ASP A 169 1.41 15.73 5.12
C ASP A 169 1.70 15.59 3.62
N PHE A 170 0.96 16.31 2.78
CA PHE A 170 1.05 16.25 1.33
C PHE A 170 1.57 17.56 0.76
N THR A 171 2.36 17.47 -0.31
CA THR A 171 2.85 18.64 -1.03
C THR A 171 2.73 18.44 -2.54
N ILE A 172 2.52 19.54 -3.27
CA ILE A 172 2.51 19.55 -4.74
C ILE A 172 3.89 20.01 -5.19
N ALA A 173 4.67 19.12 -5.82
CA ALA A 173 6.06 19.39 -6.17
C ALA A 173 6.25 20.29 -7.41
N SER A 174 5.17 20.53 -8.17
CA SER A 174 4.97 21.44 -9.34
C SER A 174 4.31 20.68 -10.53
N PRO A 175 3.64 21.38 -11.48
CA PRO A 175 3.19 22.78 -11.48
C PRO A 175 1.77 22.94 -10.89
N THR A 176 1.46 24.11 -10.30
CA THR A 176 0.11 24.47 -9.82
C THR A 176 -0.74 25.22 -10.86
N THR A 177 -0.14 25.58 -12.00
CA THR A 177 -0.82 26.16 -13.17
C THR A 177 -0.35 25.46 -14.43
N LEU A 178 -1.26 25.16 -15.35
CA LEU A 178 -0.98 24.40 -16.57
C LEU A 178 -1.76 24.97 -17.75
N SER A 179 -1.17 24.88 -18.94
CA SER A 179 -1.85 25.13 -20.22
C SER A 179 -1.64 23.92 -21.12
N ILE A 180 -2.70 23.15 -21.32
CA ILE A 180 -2.65 21.85 -21.99
C ILE A 180 -3.46 21.93 -23.28
N ALA A 181 -2.79 21.83 -24.42
CA ALA A 181 -3.46 21.80 -25.72
C ALA A 181 -4.41 20.60 -25.84
N GLY A 182 -5.43 20.68 -26.70
CA GLY A 182 -6.34 19.57 -26.96
C GLY A 182 -5.59 18.31 -27.40
N GLY A 183 -5.98 17.15 -26.87
CA GLY A 183 -5.34 15.86 -27.11
C GLY A 183 -3.97 15.67 -26.46
N SER A 184 -3.49 16.64 -25.65
CA SER A 184 -2.20 16.57 -24.94
C SER A 184 -2.40 16.30 -23.45
N SER A 185 -1.30 16.10 -22.73
CA SER A 185 -1.32 15.96 -21.27
C SER A 185 -0.14 16.64 -20.60
N SER A 186 -0.23 16.80 -19.28
CA SER A 186 0.83 17.29 -18.41
C SER A 186 0.89 16.49 -17.12
N SER A 187 2.05 16.46 -16.47
CA SER A 187 2.24 15.75 -15.20
C SER A 187 1.92 16.63 -13.98
N LEU A 188 1.35 16.00 -12.95
CA LEU A 188 1.17 16.51 -11.59
C LEU A 188 1.91 15.58 -10.63
N VAL A 189 2.87 16.08 -9.87
CA VAL A 189 3.59 15.29 -8.87
C VAL A 189 3.10 15.65 -7.47
N ILE A 190 2.59 14.65 -6.75
CA ILE A 190 2.19 14.76 -5.35
C ILE A 190 3.19 13.98 -4.49
N GLN A 191 3.62 14.63 -3.43
CA GLN A 191 4.55 14.12 -2.44
C GLN A 191 3.84 13.92 -1.10
N PHE A 192 4.26 12.91 -0.35
CA PHE A 192 3.73 12.56 0.97
C PHE A 192 4.88 12.29 1.95
N ILE A 193 4.79 12.91 3.13
CA ILE A 193 5.61 12.62 4.31
C ILE A 193 4.64 12.50 5.49
N ALA A 194 4.56 11.32 6.09
CA ALA A 194 3.68 11.09 7.23
C ALA A 194 4.14 11.85 8.47
N SER A 195 3.23 12.56 9.13
CA SER A 195 3.48 13.19 10.43
C SER A 195 3.08 12.32 11.63
N ALA A 196 2.34 11.23 11.40
CA ALA A 196 1.86 10.29 12.42
C ALA A 196 1.56 8.93 11.78
N ILE A 197 1.49 7.89 12.61
CA ILE A 197 1.15 6.51 12.20
C ILE A 197 -0.33 6.43 11.75
N GLY A 198 -0.60 5.57 10.77
CA GLY A 198 -1.95 5.25 10.29
C GLY A 198 -2.31 5.95 8.98
N ASN A 199 -3.57 5.86 8.58
CA ASN A 199 -4.07 6.45 7.34
C ASN A 199 -4.02 7.99 7.39
N ARG A 200 -3.46 8.60 6.35
CA ARG A 200 -3.34 10.06 6.17
C ARG A 200 -4.09 10.45 4.91
N ASP A 201 -5.31 10.95 5.07
CA ASP A 201 -6.19 11.33 3.97
C ASP A 201 -6.16 12.83 3.64
N ALA A 202 -6.18 13.16 2.35
CA ALA A 202 -6.33 14.51 1.82
C ALA A 202 -7.15 14.50 0.52
N VAL A 203 -7.60 15.66 0.08
CA VAL A 203 -8.35 15.87 -1.16
C VAL A 203 -7.56 16.79 -2.07
N VAL A 204 -7.34 16.34 -3.31
CA VAL A 204 -6.77 17.14 -4.39
C VAL A 204 -7.91 17.87 -5.09
N THR A 205 -7.74 19.18 -5.31
CA THR A 205 -8.70 20.03 -6.02
C THR A 205 -8.00 20.75 -7.16
N ILE A 206 -8.45 20.56 -8.39
CA ILE A 206 -7.87 21.16 -9.61
C ILE A 206 -8.92 22.12 -10.19
N ALA A 207 -8.65 23.42 -10.09
CA ALA A 207 -9.50 24.43 -10.72
C ALA A 207 -9.10 24.62 -12.18
N HIS A 208 -10.06 24.55 -13.10
CA HIS A 208 -9.81 24.63 -14.54
C HIS A 208 -10.88 25.43 -15.29
N ASN A 209 -10.74 25.55 -16.61
CA ASN A 209 -11.70 26.23 -17.49
C ASN A 209 -12.64 25.27 -18.22
N ASP A 210 -12.52 23.96 -17.97
CA ASP A 210 -13.53 23.01 -18.43
C ASP A 210 -14.83 23.18 -17.65
N ASN A 211 -15.92 23.42 -18.38
CA ASN A 211 -17.26 23.65 -17.85
C ASN A 211 -18.23 22.55 -18.32
N THR A 212 -17.73 21.49 -18.95
CA THR A 212 -18.50 20.30 -19.26
C THR A 212 -18.62 19.44 -17.98
N GLY A 213 -19.57 18.51 -17.95
CA GLY A 213 -19.65 17.45 -16.92
C GLY A 213 -19.91 17.88 -15.47
N GLY A 214 -19.87 19.17 -15.13
CA GLY A 214 -19.92 19.65 -13.75
C GLY A 214 -18.65 19.34 -12.95
N GLU A 215 -17.54 19.01 -13.62
CA GLU A 215 -16.32 18.54 -12.97
C GLU A 215 -15.39 19.66 -12.52
N ASN A 216 -15.81 20.92 -12.55
CA ASN A 216 -15.01 22.06 -12.12
C ASN A 216 -15.42 22.57 -10.74
N PRO A 217 -14.56 22.45 -9.71
CA PRO A 217 -13.19 21.92 -9.76
C PRO A 217 -13.13 20.39 -9.80
N TYR A 218 -12.07 19.84 -10.43
CA TYR A 218 -11.85 18.40 -10.47
C TYR A 218 -11.32 17.95 -9.12
N THR A 219 -12.00 17.01 -8.48
CA THR A 219 -11.64 16.59 -7.12
C THR A 219 -11.42 15.09 -7.03
N PHE A 220 -10.45 14.67 -6.22
CA PHE A 220 -10.29 13.27 -5.84
C PHE A 220 -9.53 13.18 -4.52
N SER A 221 -9.81 12.15 -3.72
CA SER A 221 -9.10 11.93 -2.48
C SER A 221 -7.80 11.15 -2.72
N ILE A 222 -6.83 11.36 -1.84
CA ILE A 222 -5.55 10.65 -1.80
C ILE A 222 -5.27 10.18 -0.38
N ARG A 223 -4.52 9.08 -0.25
CA ARG A 223 -4.15 8.47 1.02
C ARG A 223 -2.66 8.15 1.04
N GLY A 224 -2.00 8.53 2.11
CA GLY A 224 -0.69 8.02 2.51
C GLY A 224 -0.84 7.17 3.78
N ILE A 225 0.10 6.27 4.03
CA ILE A 225 0.10 5.47 5.26
C ILE A 225 1.35 5.84 6.07
N GLY A 226 1.16 6.38 7.27
CA GLY A 226 2.25 6.56 8.21
C GLY A 226 2.60 5.22 8.85
N VAL A 227 3.86 4.81 8.75
CA VAL A 227 4.38 3.60 9.38
C VAL A 227 5.51 3.94 10.34
N ASP A 228 5.67 3.12 11.36
CA ASP A 228 6.77 3.22 12.32
C ASP A 228 7.61 1.95 12.25
N TYR A 229 8.82 2.09 11.72
CA TYR A 229 9.82 1.03 11.76
C TYR A 229 11.22 1.61 11.91
N VAL A 230 12.12 0.83 12.49
CA VAL A 230 13.53 1.19 12.64
C VAL A 230 14.31 0.72 11.41
N THR A 231 15.04 1.63 10.76
CA THR A 231 15.95 1.29 9.67
C THR A 231 17.21 0.62 10.21
N CYS A 232 17.82 -0.26 9.42
CA CYS A 232 19.11 -0.82 9.79
C CYS A 232 20.15 0.28 9.98
N VAL A 233 20.83 0.28 11.12
CA VAL A 233 22.00 1.12 11.37
C VAL A 233 23.14 0.56 10.54
N SER A 234 23.65 1.41 9.64
CA SER A 234 24.80 1.11 8.81
C SER A 234 25.95 1.97 9.28
N ASP A 235 26.78 1.47 10.20
CA ASP A 235 27.89 2.24 10.79
C ASP A 235 29.27 1.79 10.29
N LEU A 236 29.35 0.60 9.70
CA LEU A 236 30.61 0.07 9.19
C LEU A 236 30.81 0.50 7.74
N VAL A 237 31.67 1.49 7.53
CA VAL A 237 32.14 1.90 6.20
C VAL A 237 33.00 0.77 5.62
N GLN A 238 32.58 0.22 4.48
CA GLN A 238 33.33 -0.75 3.70
C GLN A 238 33.79 -0.13 2.38
N THR A 239 34.98 -0.52 1.92
CA THR A 239 35.39 -0.27 0.54
C THR A 239 34.69 -1.27 -0.36
N ILE A 240 33.82 -0.80 -1.24
CA ILE A 240 33.12 -1.62 -2.22
C ILE A 240 34.05 -1.94 -3.37
N ALA A 241 34.77 -0.93 -3.86
CA ALA A 241 35.75 -1.05 -4.93
C ALA A 241 36.80 0.06 -4.85
N ILE A 242 38.06 -0.24 -5.17
CA ILE A 242 39.16 0.73 -5.17
C ILE A 242 40.07 0.56 -6.39
N GLN A 243 40.46 1.69 -6.99
CA GLN A 243 41.59 1.78 -7.91
C GLN A 243 42.59 2.81 -7.38
N ASP A 244 43.72 2.32 -6.89
CA ASP A 244 44.86 3.09 -6.38
C ASP A 244 46.02 3.16 -7.39
N PHE A 245 45.87 2.57 -8.58
CA PHE A 245 46.85 2.60 -9.68
C PHE A 245 48.24 2.03 -9.34
N GLU A 246 48.35 1.32 -8.22
CA GLU A 246 49.58 0.67 -7.78
C GLU A 246 49.87 -0.61 -8.58
N VAL A 247 51.13 -1.08 -8.54
CA VAL A 247 51.53 -2.29 -9.29
C VAL A 247 50.76 -3.51 -8.80
N SER A 248 50.54 -3.56 -7.49
CA SER A 248 49.60 -4.48 -6.85
C SER A 248 48.41 -3.66 -6.38
N PRO A 249 47.28 -3.67 -7.12
CA PRO A 249 46.12 -2.87 -6.75
C PRO A 249 45.57 -3.27 -5.39
N ALA A 250 45.04 -2.29 -4.65
CA ALA A 250 44.27 -2.56 -3.43
C ALA A 250 43.04 -3.44 -3.72
N THR A 251 42.60 -4.18 -2.70
CA THR A 251 41.41 -5.06 -2.76
C THR A 251 40.27 -4.52 -1.90
N PRO A 252 39.01 -4.54 -2.37
CA PRO A 252 38.53 -5.08 -3.65
C PRO A 252 38.92 -4.21 -4.86
N THR A 253 39.58 -4.79 -5.85
CA THR A 253 40.12 -4.02 -7.00
C THR A 253 39.02 -3.57 -7.95
N TRP A 254 39.08 -2.31 -8.36
CA TRP A 254 38.16 -1.73 -9.35
C TRP A 254 38.83 -1.63 -10.73
N ALA A 255 38.44 -2.53 -11.62
CA ALA A 255 38.90 -2.50 -13.00
C ALA A 255 38.28 -1.32 -13.75
N TYR A 256 39.04 -0.79 -14.72
CA TYR A 256 38.60 0.28 -15.60
C TYR A 256 39.14 0.06 -17.01
N THR A 257 38.50 0.70 -17.99
CA THR A 257 39.05 0.87 -19.33
C THR A 257 39.42 2.33 -19.54
N ASN A 258 40.45 2.58 -20.34
CA ASN A 258 40.89 3.93 -20.66
C ASN A 258 40.80 4.15 -22.17
N THR A 259 39.96 5.09 -22.59
CA THR A 259 39.89 5.54 -23.98
C THR A 259 40.49 6.94 -24.08
N GLN A 260 41.32 7.17 -25.09
CA GLN A 260 41.97 8.46 -25.30
C GLN A 260 41.55 9.07 -26.63
N THR A 261 41.52 10.41 -26.69
CA THR A 261 41.38 11.13 -27.96
C THR A 261 42.53 12.13 -28.11
N HIS A 262 42.94 12.34 -29.37
CA HIS A 262 44.08 13.17 -29.77
C HIS A 262 45.44 12.66 -29.24
N ALA A 263 46.52 13.36 -29.60
CA ALA A 263 47.87 12.99 -29.20
C ALA A 263 48.10 13.39 -27.72
N SER A 264 47.93 12.44 -26.82
CA SER A 264 48.14 12.57 -25.37
C SER A 264 49.19 11.58 -24.87
N THR A 265 49.89 11.97 -23.81
CA THR A 265 50.61 11.02 -22.94
C THR A 265 49.73 10.73 -21.75
N VAL A 266 49.10 9.55 -21.77
CA VAL A 266 48.46 8.98 -20.60
C VAL A 266 49.32 7.87 -20.05
N SER A 267 49.66 7.97 -18.77
CA SER A 267 50.48 6.96 -18.10
C SER A 267 50.02 6.72 -16.69
N VAL A 268 50.00 5.46 -16.28
CA VAL A 268 50.02 5.09 -14.86
C VAL A 268 51.48 5.09 -14.42
N ALA A 269 51.91 6.17 -13.77
CA ALA A 269 53.33 6.44 -13.53
C ALA A 269 53.57 7.19 -12.21
N GLY A 270 54.81 7.19 -11.75
CA GLY A 270 55.28 8.02 -10.65
C GLY A 270 55.74 9.41 -11.11
N GLY A 271 56.79 9.93 -10.45
CA GLY A 271 57.43 11.20 -10.76
C GLY A 271 56.88 12.41 -10.00
N THR A 272 57.48 13.58 -10.24
CA THR A 272 57.20 14.82 -9.51
C THR A 272 56.80 15.96 -10.46
N GLY A 273 56.20 17.01 -9.92
CA GLY A 273 55.83 18.23 -10.64
C GLY A 273 55.80 19.46 -9.74
N TYR A 274 55.56 20.63 -10.33
CA TYR A 274 55.43 21.89 -9.59
C TYR A 274 53.98 22.07 -9.14
N ALA A 275 53.75 22.06 -7.83
CA ALA A 275 52.41 22.19 -7.28
C ALA A 275 52.35 22.72 -5.83
N ALA A 276 53.50 22.97 -5.18
CA ALA A 276 53.59 23.56 -3.84
C ALA A 276 54.63 24.69 -3.77
N SER A 277 54.45 25.60 -2.80
CA SER A 277 55.35 26.75 -2.65
C SER A 277 56.76 26.32 -2.27
N GLY A 278 57.76 26.76 -3.05
CA GLY A 278 59.18 26.46 -2.82
C GLY A 278 59.57 25.00 -3.09
N ASP A 279 58.70 24.20 -3.70
CA ASP A 279 58.95 22.76 -3.90
C ASP A 279 60.01 22.44 -4.96
N GLY A 280 60.34 23.40 -5.84
CA GLY A 280 61.28 23.20 -6.94
C GLY A 280 60.88 22.07 -7.91
N GLY A 281 59.59 21.75 -8.02
CA GLY A 281 59.09 20.67 -8.86
C GLY A 281 59.17 19.28 -8.22
N ASN A 282 59.34 19.22 -6.89
CA ASN A 282 59.47 17.96 -6.15
C ASN A 282 58.15 17.43 -5.57
N SER A 283 57.00 18.07 -5.83
CA SER A 283 55.72 17.55 -5.36
C SER A 283 55.40 16.22 -6.04
N PRO A 284 55.18 15.12 -5.31
CA PRO A 284 54.83 13.84 -5.91
C PRO A 284 53.51 13.93 -6.67
N ARG A 285 53.49 13.38 -7.88
CA ARG A 285 52.28 13.30 -8.70
C ARG A 285 51.43 12.07 -8.38
N TYR A 286 51.62 11.45 -7.21
CA TYR A 286 50.93 10.22 -6.79
C TYR A 286 50.83 10.14 -5.26
N LEU A 287 49.99 9.24 -4.77
CA LEU A 287 49.84 8.83 -3.38
C LEU A 287 50.23 7.35 -3.24
N GLY A 288 51.50 7.09 -2.89
CA GLY A 288 52.04 5.72 -2.89
C GLY A 288 53.26 5.64 -3.79
N SER A 289 53.12 5.08 -5.00
CA SER A 289 54.19 4.99 -6.00
C SER A 289 53.77 5.42 -7.42
N ARG A 290 52.48 5.33 -7.79
CA ARG A 290 51.99 5.71 -9.13
C ARG A 290 50.57 6.25 -9.08
N SER A 291 50.22 7.05 -10.09
CA SER A 291 48.86 7.57 -10.30
C SER A 291 48.51 7.56 -11.79
N PHE A 292 47.25 7.75 -12.12
CA PHE A 292 46.84 7.98 -13.51
C PHE A 292 47.05 9.45 -13.86
N GLN A 293 47.84 9.71 -14.90
CA GLN A 293 48.23 11.06 -15.29
C GLN A 293 47.84 11.33 -16.74
N LEU A 294 47.20 12.47 -16.99
CA LEU A 294 46.97 13.01 -18.33
C LEU A 294 47.87 14.24 -18.53
N ASN A 295 48.63 14.21 -19.62
CA ASN A 295 49.33 15.36 -20.16
C ASN A 295 49.15 15.39 -21.69
N ASN A 296 48.86 16.55 -22.26
CA ASN A 296 48.74 16.72 -23.70
C ASN A 296 50.13 16.72 -24.39
N THR A 297 50.24 16.18 -25.60
CA THR A 297 51.50 16.26 -26.37
C THR A 297 51.48 17.32 -27.46
N VAL A 298 50.32 17.98 -27.68
CA VAL A 298 50.12 18.97 -28.74
C VAL A 298 49.27 20.15 -28.23
N ASN A 299 49.93 21.31 -28.04
CA ASN A 299 49.33 22.54 -27.48
C ASN A 299 48.15 23.17 -28.22
N SER A 300 47.79 22.68 -29.41
CA SER A 300 46.73 23.29 -30.24
C SER A 300 45.40 22.54 -30.23
N ASN A 301 45.34 21.35 -29.61
CA ASN A 301 44.13 20.51 -29.58
C ASN A 301 43.88 20.02 -28.15
N TRP A 302 42.62 19.79 -27.79
CA TRP A 302 42.27 19.20 -26.50
C TRP A 302 42.59 17.71 -26.45
N ALA A 303 43.30 17.28 -25.40
CA ALA A 303 43.50 15.89 -25.05
C ALA A 303 42.44 15.45 -24.03
N TYR A 304 41.91 14.23 -24.22
CA TYR A 304 40.94 13.64 -23.29
C TYR A 304 41.35 12.23 -22.92
N ALA A 305 41.16 11.89 -21.65
CA ALA A 305 41.19 10.52 -21.15
C ALA A 305 39.86 10.18 -20.46
N TYR A 306 39.23 9.09 -20.88
CA TYR A 306 37.98 8.58 -20.33
C TYR A 306 38.28 7.30 -19.56
N LEU A 307 38.20 7.34 -18.23
CA LEU A 307 38.29 6.16 -17.39
C LEU A 307 36.89 5.65 -17.10
N ASP A 308 36.51 4.57 -17.77
CA ASP A 308 35.24 3.88 -17.59
C ASP A 308 35.44 2.71 -16.61
N PHE A 309 34.95 2.85 -15.39
CA PHE A 309 35.03 1.81 -14.38
C PHE A 309 33.99 0.71 -14.63
N VAL A 310 34.36 -0.53 -14.30
CA VAL A 310 33.48 -1.70 -14.40
C VAL A 310 32.33 -1.57 -13.41
N SER A 311 31.16 -2.12 -13.77
CA SER A 311 29.96 -2.09 -12.93
C SER A 311 30.18 -2.72 -11.57
N VAL A 312 29.60 -2.12 -10.54
CA VAL A 312 29.63 -2.59 -9.16
C VAL A 312 28.20 -2.74 -8.63
N ASP A 313 27.93 -3.86 -7.95
CA ASP A 313 26.68 -4.06 -7.23
C ASP A 313 26.74 -3.35 -5.87
N THR A 314 25.83 -2.40 -5.68
CA THR A 314 25.73 -1.58 -4.47
C THR A 314 24.46 -1.85 -3.67
N GLN A 315 23.65 -2.85 -4.04
CA GLN A 315 22.34 -3.14 -3.45
C GLN A 315 22.37 -3.49 -1.96
N ASN A 316 23.53 -3.94 -1.45
CA ASN A 316 23.73 -4.31 -0.05
C ASN A 316 24.35 -3.18 0.81
N TYR A 317 24.57 -2.01 0.23
CA TYR A 317 25.23 -0.88 0.87
C TYR A 317 24.29 0.33 0.94
N GLN A 318 24.36 1.05 2.05
CA GLN A 318 23.75 2.37 2.27
C GLN A 318 24.85 3.45 2.23
N ASP A 319 24.47 4.72 2.10
CA ASP A 319 25.40 5.86 2.08
C ASP A 319 26.59 5.65 1.13
N VAL A 320 26.30 5.19 -0.09
CA VAL A 320 27.36 4.94 -1.08
C VAL A 320 28.01 6.27 -1.45
N GLU A 321 29.34 6.32 -1.36
CA GLU A 321 30.16 7.52 -1.60
C GLU A 321 31.31 7.16 -2.54
N LEU A 322 31.48 7.97 -3.59
CA LEU A 322 32.67 7.99 -4.42
C LEU A 322 33.62 9.08 -3.91
N SER A 323 34.88 8.72 -3.70
CA SER A 323 35.97 9.63 -3.36
C SER A 323 37.11 9.45 -4.35
N ILE A 324 37.64 10.55 -4.87
CA ILE A 324 38.76 10.56 -5.82
C ILE A 324 39.80 11.55 -5.31
N ARG A 325 41.07 11.15 -5.26
CA ARG A 325 42.16 12.10 -5.05
C ARG A 325 42.57 12.70 -6.38
N VAL A 326 42.69 14.02 -6.42
CA VAL A 326 43.04 14.77 -7.65
C VAL A 326 44.19 15.73 -7.37
N GLY A 327 45.11 15.88 -8.32
CA GLY A 327 46.16 16.87 -8.27
C GLY A 327 46.36 17.55 -9.62
N ALA A 328 46.67 18.84 -9.56
CA ALA A 328 46.92 19.72 -10.69
C ALA A 328 48.37 20.17 -10.66
N PHE A 329 49.18 19.74 -11.63
CA PHE A 329 50.62 19.99 -11.63
C PHE A 329 51.06 20.72 -12.89
N ALA A 330 52.17 21.43 -12.78
CA ALA A 330 52.92 21.92 -13.95
C ALA A 330 54.22 21.14 -14.14
N THR A 331 54.69 21.01 -15.38
CA THR A 331 55.97 20.34 -15.71
C THR A 331 57.19 21.24 -15.53
N ALA A 332 56.99 22.56 -15.42
CA ALA A 332 58.03 23.56 -15.20
C ALA A 332 57.59 24.59 -14.15
N GLY A 333 58.55 25.25 -13.49
CA GLY A 333 58.28 26.32 -12.54
C GLY A 333 57.83 27.63 -13.20
N GLY A 334 57.22 28.52 -12.42
CA GLY A 334 56.74 29.84 -12.88
C GLY A 334 55.22 29.94 -13.04
N ASN A 335 54.78 30.74 -14.00
CA ASN A 335 53.36 31.01 -14.31
C ASN A 335 52.80 29.98 -15.29
N THR A 336 52.88 28.71 -14.92
CA THR A 336 52.37 27.54 -15.65
C THR A 336 51.47 26.72 -14.72
N GLY A 337 50.42 26.12 -15.25
CA GLY A 337 49.44 25.33 -14.50
C GLY A 337 48.09 25.34 -15.20
N LEU A 338 47.08 24.74 -14.61
CA LEU A 338 45.81 24.51 -15.26
C LEU A 338 44.99 25.79 -15.44
N ASP A 339 44.38 25.92 -16.61
CA ASP A 339 43.44 26.99 -16.95
C ASP A 339 42.01 26.46 -17.13
N SER A 340 41.48 26.35 -18.35
CA SER A 340 40.16 25.80 -18.66
C SER A 340 40.15 24.25 -18.75
N ASP A 341 41.20 23.61 -18.25
CA ASP A 341 41.31 22.15 -18.06
C ASP A 341 40.35 21.68 -16.97
N ASP A 342 39.84 20.46 -17.11
CA ASP A 342 38.86 19.94 -16.15
C ASP A 342 38.98 18.44 -15.87
N VAL A 343 38.43 18.08 -14.70
CA VAL A 343 38.08 16.72 -14.31
C VAL A 343 36.57 16.67 -14.14
N LEU A 344 35.90 15.84 -14.94
CA LEU A 344 34.46 15.61 -14.87
C LEU A 344 34.18 14.19 -14.38
N VAL A 345 33.25 14.05 -13.43
CA VAL A 345 32.77 12.77 -12.93
C VAL A 345 31.32 12.57 -13.36
N GLU A 346 31.07 11.43 -13.98
CA GLU A 346 29.75 11.01 -14.45
C GLU A 346 29.38 9.66 -13.80
N ILE A 347 28.10 9.51 -13.46
CA ILE A 347 27.55 8.33 -12.80
C ILE A 347 26.48 7.70 -13.71
N SER A 348 26.42 6.37 -13.73
CA SER A 348 25.38 5.63 -14.41
C SER A 348 24.80 4.55 -13.49
N GLN A 349 23.47 4.49 -13.42
CA GLN A 349 22.73 3.51 -12.63
C GLN A 349 22.41 2.21 -13.40
N ASP A 350 22.60 2.23 -14.72
CA ASP A 350 22.05 1.26 -15.66
C ASP A 350 23.12 0.65 -16.56
N ASN A 351 24.28 0.38 -15.97
CA ASN A 351 25.43 -0.23 -16.65
C ASN A 351 26.00 0.60 -17.83
N GLY A 352 25.79 1.91 -17.82
CA GLY A 352 26.34 2.86 -18.79
C GLY A 352 25.40 3.19 -19.95
N VAL A 353 24.10 2.92 -19.85
CA VAL A 353 23.10 3.30 -20.85
C VAL A 353 22.80 4.80 -20.76
N ASN A 354 22.52 5.28 -19.56
CA ASN A 354 22.36 6.70 -19.25
C ASN A 354 23.47 7.17 -18.31
N TRP A 355 23.96 8.38 -18.54
CA TRP A 355 25.01 9.02 -17.74
C TRP A 355 24.51 10.36 -17.23
N SER A 356 24.72 10.61 -15.94
CA SER A 356 24.47 11.89 -15.31
C SER A 356 25.80 12.53 -14.89
N LYS A 357 25.97 13.81 -15.21
CA LYS A 357 27.12 14.62 -14.80
C LYS A 357 26.90 15.12 -13.39
N GLU A 358 27.83 14.82 -12.49
CA GLU A 358 27.64 15.12 -11.06
C GLU A 358 28.58 16.23 -10.57
N VAL A 359 29.86 16.16 -10.93
CA VAL A 359 30.85 17.11 -10.41
C VAL A 359 31.93 17.40 -11.44
N GLN A 360 32.27 18.67 -11.55
CA GLN A 360 33.33 19.18 -12.41
C GLN A 360 34.29 20.03 -11.58
N VAL A 361 35.58 19.71 -11.62
CA VAL A 361 36.66 20.54 -11.08
C VAL A 361 37.41 21.15 -12.24
N THR A 362 37.57 22.47 -12.24
CA THR A 362 38.27 23.19 -13.32
C THR A 362 39.45 24.00 -12.79
N GLY A 363 40.45 24.23 -13.63
CA GLY A 363 41.54 25.13 -13.31
C GLY A 363 41.13 26.62 -13.33
N ASN A 364 42.03 27.48 -12.87
CA ASN A 364 41.93 28.93 -13.03
C ASN A 364 43.31 29.54 -13.27
N THR A 365 43.57 29.98 -14.51
CA THR A 365 44.73 30.80 -14.89
C THR A 365 46.04 30.33 -14.24
N ASN A 366 46.62 29.23 -14.74
CA ASN A 366 47.84 28.63 -14.20
C ASN A 366 47.71 28.07 -12.77
N SER A 367 46.51 27.63 -12.39
CA SER A 367 46.27 27.02 -11.08
C SER A 367 46.99 25.69 -10.90
N LYS A 368 47.51 25.41 -9.71
CA LYS A 368 48.19 24.15 -9.40
C LYS A 368 48.15 23.81 -7.91
N TRP A 369 48.00 22.53 -7.60
CA TRP A 369 48.00 21.96 -6.25
C TRP A 369 48.35 20.47 -6.29
N SER A 370 49.14 20.01 -5.32
CA SER A 370 49.44 18.59 -5.17
C SER A 370 48.35 17.89 -4.36
N PHE A 371 48.45 16.57 -4.24
CA PHE A 371 47.59 15.80 -3.35
C PHE A 371 47.69 16.20 -1.88
N THR A 372 48.73 16.93 -1.45
CA THR A 372 48.92 17.33 -0.06
C THR A 372 48.89 18.84 0.15
N SER A 373 49.24 19.63 -0.87
CA SER A 373 49.25 21.09 -0.74
C SER A 373 47.86 21.68 -0.87
N GLY A 374 46.99 21.08 -1.69
CA GLY A 374 45.59 21.47 -1.80
C GLY A 374 44.74 20.81 -0.72
N THR A 375 43.94 21.59 0.00
CA THR A 375 43.01 21.08 1.03
C THR A 375 41.53 21.14 0.62
N GLY A 376 41.23 21.66 -0.57
CA GLY A 376 39.87 21.81 -1.06
C GLY A 376 39.18 20.47 -1.31
N ILE A 377 37.87 20.43 -1.08
CA ILE A 377 37.01 19.29 -1.38
C ILE A 377 35.89 19.76 -2.31
N ALA A 378 35.81 19.19 -3.51
CA ALA A 378 34.69 19.37 -4.42
C ALA A 378 33.65 18.29 -4.10
N ALA A 379 32.61 18.64 -3.35
CA ALA A 379 31.62 17.70 -2.85
C ALA A 379 30.22 18.05 -3.35
N VAL A 380 29.52 17.05 -3.90
CA VAL A 380 28.12 17.14 -4.32
C VAL A 380 27.34 15.95 -3.77
N VAL A 381 26.02 16.10 -3.67
CA VAL A 381 25.10 14.98 -3.47
C VAL A 381 24.60 14.57 -4.84
N TYR A 382 24.64 13.27 -5.13
CA TYR A 382 24.11 12.72 -6.38
C TYR A 382 22.64 13.08 -6.57
N ASP A 383 22.29 13.65 -7.73
CA ASP A 383 20.93 14.15 -8.01
C ASP A 383 20.31 13.58 -9.30
N ASN A 384 21.10 12.90 -10.14
CA ASN A 384 20.69 12.31 -11.42
C ASN A 384 20.02 13.31 -12.39
N ASN A 385 20.27 14.60 -12.27
CA ASN A 385 19.62 15.61 -13.12
C ASN A 385 20.38 15.85 -14.43
N ASN A 386 21.57 15.24 -14.59
CA ASN A 386 22.48 15.39 -15.71
C ASN A 386 22.89 16.85 -16.00
N THR A 387 23.02 17.67 -14.95
CA THR A 387 23.44 19.06 -15.02
C THR A 387 24.51 19.36 -13.98
N ILE A 388 25.48 20.19 -14.35
CA ILE A 388 26.44 20.75 -13.39
C ILE A 388 25.90 22.11 -12.94
N GLU A 389 25.45 22.23 -11.69
CA GLU A 389 24.94 23.51 -11.17
C GLU A 389 26.03 24.59 -11.18
N THR A 390 27.23 24.29 -10.64
CA THR A 390 28.38 25.20 -10.64
C THR A 390 29.69 24.41 -10.53
N PRO A 391 30.64 24.57 -11.49
CA PRO A 391 31.94 23.90 -11.41
C PRO A 391 32.80 24.41 -10.25
N PHE A 392 33.54 23.51 -9.60
CA PHE A 392 34.49 23.86 -8.54
C PHE A 392 35.77 24.40 -9.17
N THR A 393 36.00 25.70 -9.00
CA THR A 393 37.08 26.43 -9.65
C THR A 393 37.80 27.28 -8.62
N PRO A 394 39.13 27.18 -8.46
CA PRO A 394 39.86 28.04 -7.53
C PRO A 394 39.61 29.52 -7.84
N SER A 395 39.43 30.36 -6.82
CA SER A 395 39.10 31.77 -6.98
C SER A 395 40.29 32.63 -7.43
N VAL A 396 41.51 32.13 -7.22
CA VAL A 396 42.76 32.83 -7.56
C VAL A 396 43.64 32.01 -8.50
N SER A 397 44.52 32.68 -9.25
CA SER A 397 45.52 32.06 -10.13
C SER A 397 46.69 31.44 -9.37
N GLY A 398 47.43 30.51 -9.98
CA GLY A 398 48.70 30.03 -9.43
C GLY A 398 48.58 28.94 -8.36
N LEU A 399 49.49 28.92 -7.38
CA LEU A 399 49.50 27.88 -6.34
C LEU A 399 48.26 27.95 -5.44
N GLN A 400 47.51 26.85 -5.35
CA GLN A 400 46.29 26.74 -4.55
C GLN A 400 46.53 25.86 -3.32
N THR A 401 46.58 26.45 -2.14
CA THR A 401 46.73 25.69 -0.89
C THR A 401 45.39 25.39 -0.23
N THR A 402 44.48 26.37 -0.22
CA THR A 402 43.18 26.23 0.45
C THR A 402 42.10 25.73 -0.50
N GLU A 403 42.00 26.32 -1.69
CA GLU A 403 41.01 25.98 -2.73
C GLU A 403 41.52 24.97 -3.76
N GLY A 404 42.74 24.45 -3.57
CA GLY A 404 43.24 23.35 -4.40
C GLY A 404 42.41 22.11 -4.12
N TYR A 405 41.43 21.80 -4.97
CA TYR A 405 40.49 20.70 -4.81
C TYR A 405 41.20 19.35 -4.97
N SER A 406 41.89 18.92 -3.93
CA SER A 406 42.66 17.67 -3.93
C SER A 406 41.79 16.42 -3.71
N THR A 407 40.50 16.63 -3.45
CA THR A 407 39.49 15.60 -3.26
C THR A 407 38.24 15.94 -4.05
N ILE A 408 37.71 14.98 -4.80
CA ILE A 408 36.35 15.01 -5.34
C ILE A 408 35.52 14.00 -4.55
N LYS A 409 34.31 14.38 -4.14
CA LYS A 409 33.34 13.52 -3.47
C LYS A 409 31.96 13.60 -4.13
N VAL A 410 31.37 12.44 -4.37
CA VAL A 410 29.94 12.31 -4.74
C VAL A 410 29.30 11.42 -3.69
N THR A 411 28.44 12.02 -2.85
CA THR A 411 27.70 11.31 -1.79
C THR A 411 26.28 10.99 -2.23
N GLY A 412 25.59 10.10 -1.51
CA GLY A 412 24.20 9.76 -1.83
C GLY A 412 24.05 8.93 -3.11
N LEU A 413 25.11 8.22 -3.52
CA LEU A 413 25.04 7.36 -4.70
C LEU A 413 23.98 6.26 -4.51
N PRO A 414 23.30 5.88 -5.60
CA PRO A 414 22.14 5.00 -5.56
C PRO A 414 22.52 3.55 -5.30
N SER A 415 21.65 2.82 -4.59
CA SER A 415 21.81 1.38 -4.31
C SER A 415 21.25 0.57 -5.48
N VAL A 416 22.10 0.23 -6.45
CA VAL A 416 21.74 -0.43 -7.72
C VAL A 416 22.70 -1.58 -8.06
N ALA A 417 22.21 -2.55 -8.84
CA ALA A 417 22.98 -3.74 -9.22
C ALA A 417 24.19 -3.45 -10.14
N ASN A 418 24.13 -2.37 -10.92
CA ASN A 418 25.11 -2.09 -11.98
C ASN A 418 25.56 -0.62 -11.97
N LEU A 419 26.02 -0.11 -10.83
CA LEU A 419 26.55 1.25 -10.73
C LEU A 419 27.85 1.37 -11.53
N ARG A 420 27.97 2.39 -12.38
CA ARG A 420 29.22 2.72 -13.09
C ARG A 420 29.63 4.16 -12.85
N VAL A 421 30.94 4.36 -12.87
CA VAL A 421 31.59 5.67 -12.76
C VAL A 421 32.44 5.90 -14.01
N ARG A 422 32.37 7.10 -14.55
CA ARG A 422 33.28 7.59 -15.58
C ARG A 422 33.98 8.82 -15.06
N ILE A 423 35.30 8.84 -15.20
CA ILE A 423 36.12 10.03 -14.93
C ILE A 423 36.71 10.49 -16.25
N THR A 424 36.42 11.73 -16.63
CA THR A 424 36.97 12.38 -17.81
C THR A 424 38.00 13.41 -17.37
N LEU A 425 39.24 13.24 -17.81
CA LEU A 425 40.29 14.25 -17.69
C LEU A 425 40.43 14.97 -19.02
N LYS A 426 40.51 16.29 -19.00
CA LYS A 426 40.65 17.15 -20.17
C LYS A 426 41.81 18.11 -19.98
N ASN A 427 42.68 18.19 -20.98
CA ASN A 427 43.84 19.07 -20.93
C ASN A 427 44.19 19.70 -22.29
N ASN A 428 44.58 20.97 -22.34
CA ASN A 428 44.89 21.68 -23.60
C ASN A 428 46.38 21.90 -23.87
N ARG A 429 47.29 21.73 -22.90
CA ARG A 429 48.73 22.01 -23.10
C ARG A 429 49.68 21.01 -22.46
N PHE A 430 50.88 20.89 -23.02
CA PHE A 430 51.89 19.91 -22.58
C PHE A 430 52.54 20.22 -21.22
N ASP A 431 52.44 21.47 -20.75
CA ASP A 431 53.05 21.94 -19.52
C ASP A 431 52.16 21.74 -18.28
N GLU A 432 51.05 21.04 -18.45
CA GLU A 432 49.95 20.88 -17.51
C GLU A 432 49.64 19.39 -17.31
N ILE A 433 49.38 18.99 -16.08
CA ILE A 433 49.11 17.60 -15.74
C ILE A 433 47.94 17.53 -14.78
N TRP A 434 46.91 16.79 -15.17
CA TRP A 434 45.97 16.20 -14.24
C TRP A 434 46.51 14.86 -13.76
N ALA A 435 46.53 14.64 -12.45
CA ALA A 435 46.80 13.35 -11.85
C ALA A 435 45.64 12.94 -10.95
N ILE A 436 45.15 11.71 -11.10
CA ILE A 436 44.14 11.13 -10.22
C ILE A 436 44.68 9.86 -9.57
N ASP A 437 44.29 9.67 -8.32
CA ASP A 437 44.73 8.55 -7.50
C ASP A 437 43.62 8.16 -6.51
N ASN A 438 43.71 6.96 -5.93
CA ASN A 438 42.77 6.45 -4.93
C ASN A 438 41.30 6.76 -5.28
N VAL A 439 40.83 6.19 -6.40
CA VAL A 439 39.41 6.20 -6.77
C VAL A 439 38.72 5.13 -5.94
N ILE A 440 37.97 5.54 -4.93
CA ILE A 440 37.40 4.65 -3.91
C ILE A 440 35.88 4.81 -3.93
N LEU A 441 35.18 3.69 -4.10
CA LEU A 441 33.76 3.57 -3.77
C LEU A 441 33.63 2.95 -2.40
N THR A 442 32.96 3.65 -1.50
CA THR A 442 32.63 3.15 -0.16
C THR A 442 31.12 3.08 0.02
N GLY A 443 30.68 2.27 0.97
CA GLY A 443 29.31 2.25 1.43
C GLY A 443 29.24 1.59 2.79
N LYS A 444 28.15 1.81 3.49
CA LYS A 444 27.93 1.27 4.83
C LYS A 444 27.08 0.02 4.75
N THR A 445 27.47 -1.02 5.48
CA THR A 445 26.65 -2.22 5.64
C THR A 445 25.92 -2.19 6.99
N PRO A 446 24.72 -2.78 7.10
CA PRO A 446 24.05 -2.96 8.38
C PRO A 446 24.97 -3.59 9.42
N SER A 447 24.87 -3.16 10.69
CA SER A 447 25.44 -3.91 11.81
C SER A 447 24.81 -5.30 11.84
N VAL A 448 25.62 -6.36 11.89
CA VAL A 448 25.17 -7.76 11.84
C VAL A 448 25.51 -8.47 13.14
N LYS A 449 24.54 -9.19 13.70
CA LYS A 449 24.69 -10.17 14.78
C LYS A 449 24.32 -11.55 14.26
N THR A 450 25.25 -12.49 14.37
CA THR A 450 25.07 -13.87 13.93
C THR A 450 24.97 -14.80 15.13
N TRP A 451 23.89 -15.55 15.24
CA TRP A 451 23.78 -16.66 16.19
C TRP A 451 24.45 -17.91 15.59
N ASP A 452 25.53 -18.37 16.22
CA ASP A 452 26.32 -19.52 15.75
C ASP A 452 25.82 -20.88 16.23
N GLY A 453 24.70 -20.91 16.97
CA GLY A 453 24.19 -22.11 17.67
C GLY A 453 24.49 -22.11 19.18
N SER A 454 25.29 -21.17 19.68
CA SER A 454 25.61 -21.05 21.11
C SER A 454 25.72 -19.61 21.61
N ASN A 455 26.21 -18.68 20.78
CA ASN A 455 26.37 -17.27 21.13
C ASN A 455 26.04 -16.37 19.95
N TRP A 456 25.60 -15.15 20.25
CA TRP A 456 25.57 -14.06 19.28
C TRP A 456 26.99 -13.55 19.03
N ARG A 457 27.33 -13.31 17.75
CA ARG A 457 28.64 -12.83 17.32
C ARG A 457 28.55 -11.65 16.36
N ASN A 458 29.50 -10.74 16.43
CA ASN A 458 29.65 -9.67 15.44
C ASN A 458 30.48 -10.14 14.22
N VAL A 459 30.67 -9.25 13.24
CA VAL A 459 31.43 -9.51 12.01
C VAL A 459 32.91 -9.89 12.24
N SER A 460 33.47 -9.50 13.40
CA SER A 460 34.84 -9.88 13.81
C SER A 460 34.87 -11.19 14.61
N ASN A 461 33.76 -11.95 14.62
CA ASN A 461 33.59 -13.22 15.34
C ASN A 461 33.70 -13.11 16.88
N ALA A 462 33.57 -11.90 17.44
CA ALA A 462 33.56 -11.69 18.88
C ALA A 462 32.16 -11.91 19.45
N ILE A 463 32.07 -12.52 20.64
CA ILE A 463 30.81 -12.73 21.37
C ILE A 463 30.19 -11.38 21.72
N THR A 464 28.87 -11.28 21.57
CA THR A 464 28.09 -10.06 21.78
C THR A 464 26.69 -10.44 22.30
N THR A 465 25.83 -9.43 22.48
CA THR A 465 24.43 -9.61 22.86
C THR A 465 23.56 -9.94 21.64
N ALA A 466 22.30 -10.28 21.89
CA ALA A 466 21.29 -10.36 20.84
C ALA A 466 21.20 -9.03 20.06
N PRO A 467 20.81 -9.06 18.77
CA PRO A 467 20.56 -7.86 18.00
C PRO A 467 19.43 -7.04 18.62
N ILE A 468 19.45 -5.75 18.29
CA ILE A 468 18.36 -4.80 18.54
C ILE A 468 17.66 -4.43 17.23
N SER A 469 16.55 -3.70 17.29
CA SER A 469 15.73 -3.31 16.13
C SER A 469 16.47 -2.57 15.00
N SER A 470 17.68 -2.05 15.24
CA SER A 470 18.54 -1.43 14.23
C SER A 470 19.64 -2.34 13.67
N GLU A 471 19.79 -3.56 14.18
CA GLU A 471 20.82 -4.52 13.77
C GLU A 471 20.23 -5.72 13.06
N LYS A 472 20.93 -6.25 12.05
CA LYS A 472 20.52 -7.44 11.30
C LYS A 472 20.83 -8.71 12.09
N ALA A 473 19.84 -9.59 12.21
CA ALA A 473 19.99 -10.92 12.79
C ALA A 473 20.29 -11.96 11.71
N ILE A 474 21.30 -12.81 11.95
CA ILE A 474 21.55 -14.01 11.14
C ILE A 474 21.50 -15.23 12.07
N PHE A 475 20.57 -16.14 11.84
CA PHE A 475 20.51 -17.43 12.50
C PHE A 475 21.30 -18.45 11.67
N ALA A 476 22.54 -18.71 12.07
CA ALA A 476 23.42 -19.71 11.45
C ALA A 476 23.32 -21.09 12.12
N GLY A 477 22.94 -21.13 13.41
CA GLY A 477 22.57 -22.34 14.13
C GLY A 477 21.13 -22.31 14.63
N ASN A 478 20.66 -23.41 15.22
CA ASN A 478 19.31 -23.50 15.80
C ASN A 478 19.16 -22.53 16.97
N TYR A 479 18.02 -21.84 17.02
CA TYR A 479 17.69 -20.89 18.07
C TYR A 479 16.24 -21.13 18.53
N ASP A 480 16.07 -21.44 19.82
CA ASP A 480 14.78 -21.50 20.47
C ASP A 480 14.66 -20.32 21.44
N THR A 481 13.69 -19.44 21.20
CA THR A 481 13.50 -18.23 22.02
C THR A 481 13.27 -18.54 23.50
N ALA A 482 12.77 -19.73 23.87
CA ALA A 482 12.60 -20.11 25.27
C ALA A 482 13.92 -20.49 25.97
N THR A 483 14.92 -20.98 25.23
CA THR A 483 16.14 -21.55 25.84
C THR A 483 17.42 -20.80 25.48
N ASN A 484 17.42 -19.97 24.42
CA ASN A 484 18.63 -19.36 23.85
C ASN A 484 18.73 -17.84 24.02
N GLY A 485 18.04 -17.26 25.01
CA GLY A 485 18.19 -15.85 25.36
C GLY A 485 16.95 -14.98 25.14
N GLY A 486 15.81 -15.57 24.79
CA GLY A 486 14.54 -14.86 24.72
C GLY A 486 14.15 -14.46 23.31
N SER A 487 13.17 -13.55 23.26
CA SER A 487 12.70 -12.90 22.04
C SER A 487 13.81 -12.10 21.36
N VAL A 488 13.69 -11.91 20.04
CA VAL A 488 14.70 -11.22 19.23
C VAL A 488 14.07 -10.03 18.51
N GLU A 489 14.76 -8.90 18.51
CA GLU A 489 14.44 -7.73 17.70
C GLU A 489 15.55 -7.51 16.69
N ALA A 490 15.19 -7.23 15.44
CA ALA A 490 16.18 -7.02 14.39
C ALA A 490 15.66 -6.06 13.32
N CYS A 491 16.57 -5.34 12.65
CA CYS A 491 16.19 -4.52 11.50
C CYS A 491 15.85 -5.38 10.27
N GLU A 492 16.55 -6.50 10.11
CA GLU A 492 16.38 -7.53 9.09
C GLU A 492 16.72 -8.89 9.70
N CYS A 493 16.20 -9.96 9.14
CA CYS A 493 16.43 -11.30 9.65
C CYS A 493 16.77 -12.30 8.53
N GLN A 494 17.79 -13.14 8.75
CA GLN A 494 18.16 -14.21 7.84
C GLN A 494 18.28 -15.54 8.59
N ILE A 495 17.65 -16.58 8.05
CA ILE A 495 17.73 -17.94 8.58
C ILE A 495 18.48 -18.77 7.55
N ASN A 496 19.72 -19.15 7.89
CA ASN A 496 20.59 -19.90 7.00
C ASN A 496 20.09 -21.33 6.79
N THR A 497 20.54 -21.96 5.71
CA THR A 497 20.32 -23.39 5.45
C THR A 497 20.73 -24.22 6.67
N ASN A 498 19.87 -25.15 7.07
CA ASN A 498 20.00 -26.04 8.26
C ASN A 498 19.77 -25.40 9.63
N ALA A 499 19.56 -24.08 9.74
CA ALA A 499 19.16 -23.46 10.99
C ALA A 499 17.63 -23.58 11.19
N ILE A 500 17.21 -23.85 12.43
CA ILE A 500 15.82 -23.83 12.86
C ILE A 500 15.64 -22.70 13.87
N LEU A 501 14.78 -21.74 13.55
CA LEU A 501 14.31 -20.72 14.47
C LEU A 501 12.96 -21.15 15.05
N THR A 502 12.93 -21.51 16.33
CA THR A 502 11.70 -21.82 17.07
C THR A 502 11.30 -20.62 17.91
N ILE A 503 10.10 -20.09 17.65
CA ILE A 503 9.49 -19.01 18.42
C ILE A 503 8.51 -19.65 19.39
N ALA A 504 8.98 -19.85 20.61
CA ALA A 504 8.24 -20.50 21.67
C ALA A 504 7.04 -19.66 22.15
N ASN A 505 6.14 -20.32 22.88
CA ASN A 505 4.97 -19.67 23.48
C ASN A 505 5.38 -18.52 24.40
N GLY A 506 4.71 -17.36 24.30
CA GLY A 506 5.03 -16.18 25.10
C GLY A 506 6.27 -15.40 24.64
N HIS A 507 6.92 -15.83 23.56
CA HIS A 507 8.06 -15.16 22.95
C HIS A 507 7.72 -14.64 21.55
N TYR A 508 8.57 -13.77 21.02
CA TYR A 508 8.42 -13.18 19.70
C TYR A 508 9.74 -13.04 18.96
N VAL A 509 9.65 -12.90 17.64
CA VAL A 509 10.70 -12.32 16.81
C VAL A 509 10.11 -11.16 16.04
N GLU A 510 10.68 -9.97 16.25
CA GLU A 510 10.26 -8.72 15.64
C GLU A 510 11.32 -8.28 14.62
N VAL A 511 10.90 -8.14 13.38
CA VAL A 511 11.76 -7.69 12.29
C VAL A 511 11.22 -6.40 11.71
N GLN A 512 12.05 -5.38 11.60
CA GLN A 512 11.59 -4.08 11.11
C GLN A 512 11.36 -4.11 9.60
N ASN A 513 12.20 -4.82 8.85
CA ASN A 513 12.17 -4.90 7.39
C ASN A 513 12.17 -6.36 6.89
N ASN A 514 13.00 -6.65 5.88
CA ASN A 514 13.00 -7.87 5.11
C ASN A 514 13.43 -9.10 5.91
N ILE A 515 12.93 -10.26 5.47
CA ILE A 515 13.35 -11.56 5.98
C ILE A 515 13.79 -12.47 4.82
N ARG A 516 14.83 -13.27 5.06
CA ARG A 516 15.31 -14.30 4.13
C ARG A 516 15.35 -15.66 4.83
N VAL A 517 14.57 -16.62 4.33
CA VAL A 517 14.37 -17.93 4.96
C VAL A 517 14.84 -19.05 4.04
N ASP A 518 16.05 -19.55 4.29
CA ASP A 518 16.59 -20.75 3.64
C ASP A 518 16.56 -21.99 4.54
N GLY A 519 16.61 -21.79 5.87
CA GLY A 519 16.37 -22.81 6.88
C GLY A 519 14.89 -22.94 7.24
N ASN A 520 14.59 -23.15 8.52
CA ASN A 520 13.22 -23.32 9.01
C ASN A 520 12.84 -22.30 10.09
N ILE A 521 11.58 -21.86 10.08
CA ILE A 521 10.94 -21.12 11.18
C ILE A 521 9.75 -21.94 11.68
N ILE A 522 9.64 -22.11 12.99
CA ILE A 522 8.50 -22.72 13.67
C ILE A 522 7.95 -21.68 14.64
N VAL A 523 6.73 -21.21 14.40
CA VAL A 523 5.99 -20.36 15.34
C VAL A 523 5.05 -21.27 16.13
N ASN A 524 5.34 -21.44 17.42
CA ASN A 524 4.49 -22.24 18.31
C ASN A 524 3.13 -21.54 18.52
N PRO A 525 2.09 -22.25 19.02
CA PRO A 525 0.73 -21.74 19.13
C PRO A 525 0.54 -20.34 19.73
N LYS A 526 1.41 -19.94 20.67
CA LYS A 526 1.39 -18.64 21.35
C LYS A 526 2.65 -17.81 21.11
N GLY A 527 3.49 -18.20 20.14
CA GLY A 527 4.65 -17.41 19.70
C GLY A 527 4.23 -16.39 18.64
N ALA A 528 4.99 -15.32 18.44
CA ALA A 528 4.64 -14.29 17.44
C ALA A 528 5.81 -13.95 16.52
N PHE A 529 5.55 -13.85 15.21
CA PHE A 529 6.48 -13.25 14.27
C PHE A 529 5.90 -11.93 13.76
N ILE A 530 6.62 -10.82 13.98
CA ILE A 530 6.11 -9.50 13.64
C ILE A 530 7.03 -8.82 12.64
N GLN A 531 6.44 -8.32 11.56
CA GLN A 531 7.10 -7.40 10.62
C GLN A 531 6.48 -6.02 10.74
N ARG A 532 7.29 -4.95 10.74
CA ARG A 532 6.79 -3.56 10.89
C ARG A 532 6.65 -2.80 9.58
N ASN A 533 7.63 -2.86 8.70
CA ASN A 533 7.56 -2.19 7.41
C ASN A 533 6.58 -2.91 6.48
N ASP A 534 5.56 -2.21 6.00
CA ASP A 534 4.57 -2.76 5.05
C ASP A 534 5.21 -3.23 3.73
N ALA A 535 6.32 -2.61 3.32
CA ALA A 535 7.03 -2.97 2.11
C ALA A 535 8.05 -4.11 2.32
N ALA A 536 8.17 -4.65 3.53
CA ALA A 536 9.11 -5.72 3.82
C ALA A 536 8.79 -6.98 3.01
N LEU A 537 9.83 -7.65 2.52
CA LEU A 537 9.74 -8.85 1.70
C LEU A 537 10.07 -10.10 2.52
N VAL A 538 9.40 -11.20 2.18
CA VAL A 538 9.77 -12.56 2.56
C VAL A 538 10.46 -13.21 1.37
N THR A 539 11.71 -13.62 1.53
CA THR A 539 12.56 -14.16 0.45
C THR A 539 13.25 -15.47 0.87
N GLY A 540 13.98 -16.11 -0.05
CA GLY A 540 14.74 -17.34 0.21
C GLY A 540 14.03 -18.61 -0.26
N ALA A 541 14.52 -19.77 0.17
CA ALA A 541 14.00 -21.07 -0.23
C ALA A 541 12.51 -21.28 0.09
N VAL A 542 11.94 -20.56 1.07
CA VAL A 542 10.51 -20.63 1.43
C VAL A 542 9.56 -20.35 0.26
N LEU A 543 9.99 -19.54 -0.72
CA LEU A 543 9.16 -19.22 -1.90
C LEU A 543 8.94 -20.44 -2.83
N THR A 544 9.83 -21.43 -2.75
CA THR A 544 9.75 -22.69 -3.53
C THR A 544 9.45 -23.92 -2.68
N ASP A 545 9.66 -23.83 -1.37
CA ASP A 545 9.40 -24.89 -0.40
C ASP A 545 8.63 -24.29 0.79
N LYS A 546 7.30 -24.39 0.74
CA LYS A 546 6.42 -23.83 1.77
C LYS A 546 6.68 -24.42 3.17
N THR A 547 7.31 -25.59 3.27
CA THR A 547 7.58 -26.25 4.55
C THR A 547 8.65 -25.56 5.39
N LYS A 548 9.38 -24.58 4.81
CA LYS A 548 10.38 -23.78 5.54
C LYS A 548 9.76 -22.97 6.67
N ILE A 549 8.53 -22.54 6.56
CA ILE A 549 7.83 -21.84 7.64
C ILE A 549 6.66 -22.70 8.10
N ALA A 550 6.48 -22.80 9.41
CA ALA A 550 5.32 -23.42 10.04
C ALA A 550 4.77 -22.47 11.12
N VAL A 551 3.49 -22.12 11.01
CA VAL A 551 2.73 -21.45 12.07
C VAL A 551 1.79 -22.49 12.66
N GLU A 552 2.09 -22.94 13.86
CA GLU A 552 1.24 -23.88 14.58
C GLU A 552 0.19 -23.10 15.36
N LYS A 553 -1.06 -23.57 15.36
CA LYS A 553 -2.15 -23.04 16.19
C LYS A 553 -2.87 -24.18 16.90
N LEU A 554 -3.39 -23.89 18.08
CA LEU A 554 -4.29 -24.78 18.80
C LEU A 554 -5.70 -24.22 18.70
N THR A 555 -6.69 -25.09 18.53
CA THR A 555 -8.09 -24.71 18.75
C THR A 555 -8.26 -24.20 20.17
N ALA A 556 -9.30 -23.40 20.39
CA ALA A 556 -9.83 -23.20 21.74
C ALA A 556 -10.12 -24.56 22.41
N PRO A 557 -10.11 -24.64 23.75
CA PRO A 557 -10.49 -25.84 24.48
C PRO A 557 -11.89 -26.31 24.07
N ALA A 558 -11.98 -27.46 23.40
CA ALA A 558 -13.24 -28.00 22.90
C ALA A 558 -13.75 -29.15 23.75
N PHE A 559 -15.02 -29.10 24.18
CA PHE A 559 -15.64 -30.15 25.00
C PHE A 559 -16.36 -31.19 24.16
N ASN A 560 -16.80 -30.79 22.97
CA ASN A 560 -17.55 -31.62 22.06
C ASN A 560 -16.92 -31.61 20.67
N TRP A 561 -17.01 -32.76 19.98
CA TRP A 561 -16.44 -32.92 18.64
C TRP A 561 -17.10 -32.01 17.59
N TYR A 562 -18.31 -31.53 17.85
CA TYR A 562 -19.09 -30.70 16.94
C TYR A 562 -18.86 -29.19 17.11
N GLU A 563 -17.89 -28.79 17.93
CA GLU A 563 -17.53 -27.39 18.12
C GLU A 563 -16.80 -26.82 16.90
N TYR A 564 -17.31 -25.69 16.42
CA TYR A 564 -16.71 -24.96 15.30
C TYR A 564 -15.52 -24.14 15.77
N THR A 565 -14.44 -24.16 14.99
CA THR A 565 -13.31 -23.27 15.10
C THR A 565 -13.26 -22.35 13.88
N TYR A 566 -13.12 -21.04 14.11
CA TYR A 566 -13.03 -20.03 13.05
C TYR A 566 -11.58 -19.69 12.76
N TRP A 567 -11.16 -19.93 11.52
CA TRP A 567 -9.78 -19.85 11.05
C TRP A 567 -9.57 -18.76 10.01
N SER A 568 -8.31 -18.36 9.87
CA SER A 568 -7.76 -17.69 8.70
C SER A 568 -6.33 -18.16 8.50
N SER A 569 -5.70 -17.80 7.38
CA SER A 569 -4.32 -18.21 7.10
C SER A 569 -3.30 -17.14 7.48
N PRO A 570 -2.32 -17.44 8.35
CA PRO A 570 -1.21 -16.54 8.65
C PRO A 570 -0.09 -16.54 7.58
N VAL A 571 -0.22 -17.38 6.55
CA VAL A 571 0.77 -17.61 5.50
C VAL A 571 0.15 -17.55 4.10
N VAL A 572 0.98 -17.26 3.11
CA VAL A 572 0.61 -17.18 1.71
C VAL A 572 0.47 -18.58 1.12
N GLY A 573 -0.61 -18.82 0.38
CA GLY A 573 -0.77 -20.00 -0.49
C GLY A 573 -1.11 -21.31 0.24
N GLU A 574 -1.48 -21.25 1.51
CA GLU A 574 -1.95 -22.43 2.22
C GLU A 574 -3.29 -22.92 1.66
N THR A 575 -3.49 -24.24 1.58
CA THR A 575 -4.74 -24.84 1.10
C THR A 575 -5.55 -25.44 2.23
N ILE A 576 -6.88 -25.43 2.09
CA ILE A 576 -7.82 -25.99 3.08
C ILE A 576 -7.49 -27.45 3.42
N GLY A 577 -7.16 -28.28 2.42
CA GLY A 577 -6.83 -29.69 2.64
C GLY A 577 -5.47 -29.96 3.29
N ASP A 578 -4.60 -28.96 3.41
CA ASP A 578 -3.30 -29.09 4.07
C ASP A 578 -3.33 -28.41 5.45
N GLY A 579 -3.60 -27.10 5.49
CA GLY A 579 -3.64 -26.33 6.74
C GLY A 579 -4.75 -26.76 7.71
N LEU A 580 -5.87 -27.25 7.18
CA LEU A 580 -7.05 -27.72 7.94
C LEU A 580 -7.34 -29.21 7.70
N ALA A 581 -6.30 -30.02 7.46
CA ALA A 581 -6.42 -31.45 7.14
C ALA A 581 -7.17 -32.28 8.20
N ASP A 582 -7.07 -31.89 9.47
CA ASP A 582 -7.71 -32.59 10.60
C ASP A 582 -9.18 -32.18 10.80
N ALA A 583 -9.69 -31.22 10.01
CA ALA A 583 -11.11 -30.88 9.98
C ALA A 583 -11.93 -31.94 9.22
N ALA A 584 -13.18 -32.12 9.62
CA ALA A 584 -14.10 -33.01 8.90
C ALA A 584 -14.38 -32.43 7.50
N ALA A 585 -14.16 -33.24 6.46
CA ALA A 585 -14.21 -32.77 5.08
C ALA A 585 -15.54 -32.10 4.68
N ASN A 586 -16.64 -32.57 5.27
CA ASN A 586 -18.01 -32.08 5.07
C ASN A 586 -18.45 -30.98 6.07
N ARG A 587 -17.54 -30.49 6.92
CA ARG A 587 -17.78 -29.40 7.88
C ARG A 587 -16.70 -28.35 7.78
N ARG A 588 -16.51 -27.84 6.56
CA ARG A 588 -15.59 -26.75 6.22
C ARG A 588 -16.36 -25.75 5.39
N PHE A 589 -16.44 -24.52 5.85
CA PHE A 589 -17.27 -23.49 5.22
C PHE A 589 -16.54 -22.15 5.14
N TRP A 590 -16.92 -21.35 4.16
CA TRP A 590 -16.69 -19.91 4.14
C TRP A 590 -18.04 -19.20 4.03
N PHE A 591 -18.08 -17.92 4.38
CA PHE A 591 -19.30 -17.13 4.40
C PHE A 591 -19.37 -16.20 3.19
N ASN A 592 -20.43 -16.32 2.39
CA ASN A 592 -20.68 -15.47 1.25
C ASN A 592 -21.62 -14.32 1.61
N ALA A 593 -21.04 -13.22 2.07
CA ALA A 593 -21.77 -12.02 2.49
C ALA A 593 -22.67 -11.39 1.41
N GLN A 594 -22.44 -11.69 0.13
CA GLN A 594 -23.33 -11.19 -0.94
C GLN A 594 -24.71 -11.85 -0.91
N ASN A 595 -24.82 -13.04 -0.32
CA ASN A 595 -26.09 -13.72 -0.32
C ASN A 595 -26.90 -13.51 0.96
N PHE A 596 -26.27 -12.97 2.01
CA PHE A 596 -26.94 -12.76 3.30
C PHE A 596 -28.17 -11.86 3.11
N LEU A 597 -29.31 -12.34 3.59
CA LEU A 597 -30.61 -11.67 3.58
C LEU A 597 -31.34 -11.97 4.90
N ASP A 598 -31.71 -10.92 5.62
CA ASP A 598 -32.46 -11.01 6.89
C ASP A 598 -33.67 -10.06 6.80
N ASP A 599 -34.69 -10.47 6.05
CA ASP A 599 -35.95 -9.75 5.84
C ASP A 599 -37.10 -10.25 6.73
N ALA A 600 -36.88 -11.33 7.48
CA ALA A 600 -37.81 -11.86 8.46
C ALA A 600 -37.13 -12.46 9.69
N ALA A 601 -37.81 -12.38 10.83
CA ALA A 601 -37.39 -13.09 12.04
C ALA A 601 -38.09 -14.44 12.16
N GLU A 602 -37.44 -15.40 12.80
CA GLU A 602 -38.08 -16.61 13.27
C GLU A 602 -38.18 -16.63 14.80
N THR A 603 -39.03 -17.48 15.39
CA THR A 603 -38.86 -17.87 16.80
C THR A 603 -39.02 -19.37 17.00
N ASN A 604 -38.08 -19.97 17.74
CA ASN A 604 -38.08 -21.38 18.13
C ASN A 604 -37.84 -22.39 16.98
N ASN A 605 -37.21 -21.99 15.87
CA ASN A 605 -36.88 -22.90 14.76
C ASN A 605 -38.08 -23.76 14.31
N ASN A 606 -39.20 -23.10 14.05
CA ASN A 606 -40.49 -23.70 13.70
C ASN A 606 -40.91 -23.44 12.25
N ASN A 607 -40.07 -22.76 11.48
CA ASN A 607 -40.22 -22.29 10.11
C ASN A 607 -41.42 -21.36 9.91
N ILE A 608 -41.75 -20.54 10.93
CA ILE A 608 -42.78 -19.50 10.88
C ILE A 608 -42.10 -18.13 10.91
N LEU A 609 -42.02 -17.50 9.75
CA LEU A 609 -41.36 -16.20 9.53
C LEU A 609 -42.26 -15.01 9.91
N ASP A 610 -41.68 -14.03 10.59
CA ASP A 610 -42.26 -12.73 10.95
C ASP A 610 -41.52 -11.59 10.21
N TYR A 611 -42.08 -11.17 9.08
CA TYR A 611 -41.58 -10.06 8.24
C TYR A 611 -41.73 -8.67 8.87
N SER A 612 -42.14 -8.56 10.14
CA SER A 612 -42.18 -7.28 10.86
C SER A 612 -40.95 -7.04 11.73
N SER A 613 -40.03 -8.00 11.78
CA SER A 613 -38.77 -7.95 12.53
C SER A 613 -37.70 -8.78 11.81
N THR A 614 -36.45 -8.64 12.25
CA THR A 614 -35.28 -9.38 11.78
C THR A 614 -34.62 -10.12 12.94
N ASP A 615 -33.87 -11.21 12.68
CA ASP A 615 -33.24 -12.01 13.75
C ASP A 615 -31.75 -12.34 13.54
N ASP A 616 -31.08 -11.64 12.61
CA ASP A 616 -29.66 -11.79 12.27
C ASP A 616 -29.32 -13.17 11.68
N ILE A 617 -30.28 -13.79 10.99
CA ILE A 617 -30.13 -15.09 10.33
C ILE A 617 -30.52 -14.95 8.86
N ASP A 618 -29.74 -15.62 8.01
CA ASP A 618 -30.02 -15.68 6.58
C ASP A 618 -31.31 -16.44 6.28
N ASP A 619 -32.30 -15.81 5.66
CA ASP A 619 -33.65 -16.38 5.48
C ASP A 619 -33.71 -17.56 4.50
N ASP A 620 -32.78 -17.63 3.54
CA ASP A 620 -32.75 -18.70 2.53
C ASP A 620 -31.61 -19.72 2.71
N GLY A 621 -30.74 -19.48 3.70
CA GLY A 621 -29.68 -20.38 4.16
C GLY A 621 -28.62 -20.71 3.12
N ASN A 622 -28.28 -19.73 2.28
CA ASN A 622 -27.31 -19.88 1.20
C ASN A 622 -25.99 -19.09 1.47
N ASP A 623 -25.87 -18.43 2.62
CA ASP A 623 -24.73 -17.64 3.07
C ASP A 623 -23.50 -18.50 3.43
N TRP A 624 -23.70 -19.66 4.07
CA TRP A 624 -22.64 -20.60 4.42
C TRP A 624 -22.33 -21.57 3.28
N ILE A 625 -21.20 -21.35 2.61
CA ILE A 625 -20.79 -22.14 1.43
C ILE A 625 -19.84 -23.29 1.83
N PRO A 626 -20.19 -24.55 1.55
CA PRO A 626 -19.33 -25.69 1.85
C PRO A 626 -18.10 -25.73 0.93
N ILE A 627 -16.94 -26.03 1.52
CA ILE A 627 -15.68 -26.18 0.81
C ILE A 627 -15.43 -27.65 0.52
N THR A 628 -15.64 -28.04 -0.74
CA THR A 628 -15.51 -29.43 -1.19
C THR A 628 -14.18 -29.76 -1.86
N ASN A 629 -13.42 -28.73 -2.28
CA ASN A 629 -12.13 -28.89 -2.93
C ASN A 629 -10.97 -28.60 -1.96
N ASP A 630 -10.19 -29.63 -1.63
CA ASP A 630 -9.03 -29.55 -0.74
C ASP A 630 -7.91 -28.61 -1.26
N LEU A 631 -7.87 -28.35 -2.57
CA LEU A 631 -6.92 -27.43 -3.19
C LEU A 631 -7.34 -25.95 -3.10
N THR A 632 -8.50 -25.66 -2.49
CA THR A 632 -8.94 -24.27 -2.26
C THR A 632 -7.91 -23.56 -1.40
N VAL A 633 -7.32 -22.49 -1.93
CA VAL A 633 -6.37 -21.65 -1.21
C VAL A 633 -7.12 -20.82 -0.17
N MET A 634 -6.62 -20.80 1.06
CA MET A 634 -7.10 -19.91 2.11
C MET A 634 -6.67 -18.47 1.78
N ALA A 635 -7.64 -17.66 1.35
CA ALA A 635 -7.41 -16.29 0.93
C ALA A 635 -6.97 -15.41 2.10
N PHE A 636 -6.16 -14.39 1.79
CA PHE A 636 -5.69 -13.42 2.76
C PHE A 636 -6.89 -12.74 3.46
N GLY A 637 -6.91 -12.80 4.80
CA GLY A 637 -7.85 -12.08 5.66
C GLY A 637 -9.30 -12.57 5.60
N VAL A 638 -9.59 -13.67 4.91
CA VAL A 638 -10.90 -14.33 4.86
C VAL A 638 -11.03 -15.33 6.01
N GLY A 639 -12.24 -15.42 6.58
CA GLY A 639 -12.60 -16.38 7.63
C GLY A 639 -13.07 -17.73 7.07
N TYR A 640 -12.76 -18.82 7.79
CA TYR A 640 -13.14 -20.19 7.46
C TYR A 640 -13.64 -20.92 8.71
N ALA A 641 -14.83 -21.49 8.67
CA ALA A 641 -15.41 -22.22 9.80
C ALA A 641 -15.21 -23.72 9.61
N THR A 642 -14.67 -24.40 10.63
CA THR A 642 -14.46 -25.85 10.57
C THR A 642 -14.79 -26.57 11.85
N VAL A 643 -15.16 -27.84 11.74
CA VAL A 643 -15.26 -28.76 12.88
C VAL A 643 -14.16 -29.80 12.77
N THR A 644 -13.51 -30.13 13.88
CA THR A 644 -12.49 -31.19 13.90
C THR A 644 -13.11 -32.54 13.56
N ASN A 645 -12.40 -33.39 12.82
CA ASN A 645 -12.84 -34.75 12.56
C ASN A 645 -13.12 -35.51 13.87
N GLN A 646 -14.27 -36.15 13.98
CA GLN A 646 -14.72 -36.83 15.20
C GLN A 646 -13.72 -37.89 15.70
N THR A 647 -13.11 -38.65 14.78
CA THR A 647 -12.09 -39.66 15.14
C THR A 647 -10.84 -39.00 15.72
N ILE A 648 -10.40 -37.89 15.12
CA ILE A 648 -9.23 -37.14 15.59
C ILE A 648 -9.51 -36.52 16.95
N PHE A 649 -10.69 -35.91 17.13
CA PHE A 649 -11.13 -35.35 18.40
C PHE A 649 -11.03 -36.38 19.54
N PHE A 650 -11.65 -37.56 19.38
CA PHE A 650 -11.62 -38.59 20.43
C PHE A 650 -10.24 -39.24 20.62
N SER A 651 -9.35 -39.17 19.64
CA SER A 651 -7.95 -39.63 19.76
C SER A 651 -7.00 -38.60 20.40
N THR A 652 -7.37 -37.31 20.40
CA THR A 652 -6.57 -36.23 20.98
C THR A 652 -6.56 -36.34 22.51
N PRO A 653 -5.42 -36.23 23.21
CA PRO A 653 -5.40 -36.30 24.67
C PRO A 653 -6.37 -35.30 25.33
N THR A 654 -7.10 -35.77 26.35
CA THR A 654 -7.99 -34.92 27.15
C THR A 654 -7.18 -34.06 28.12
N ASN A 655 -7.47 -32.76 28.14
CA ASN A 655 -6.94 -31.80 29.11
C ASN A 655 -7.48 -32.07 30.53
N PRO A 656 -6.84 -31.56 31.60
CA PRO A 656 -7.30 -31.76 32.98
C PRO A 656 -8.75 -31.30 33.25
N ASN A 657 -9.22 -30.27 32.55
CA ASN A 657 -10.58 -29.73 32.63
C ASN A 657 -11.61 -30.52 31.80
N GLY A 658 -11.22 -31.62 31.14
CA GLY A 658 -12.09 -32.43 30.29
C GLY A 658 -12.19 -32.01 28.82
N SER A 659 -11.62 -30.85 28.47
CA SER A 659 -11.58 -30.35 27.09
C SER A 659 -10.51 -31.04 26.24
N ARG A 660 -10.46 -30.73 24.95
CA ARG A 660 -9.41 -31.15 23.99
C ARG A 660 -8.98 -29.96 23.15
N SER A 661 -7.69 -29.84 22.89
CA SER A 661 -7.13 -28.81 22.02
C SER A 661 -6.38 -29.47 20.87
N ILE A 662 -6.78 -29.15 19.64
CA ILE A 662 -6.27 -29.79 18.44
C ILE A 662 -5.29 -28.85 17.73
N LYS A 663 -4.15 -29.39 17.31
CA LYS A 663 -3.09 -28.62 16.66
C LYS A 663 -3.25 -28.63 15.15
N TYR A 664 -3.33 -27.44 14.57
CA TYR A 664 -3.28 -27.20 13.12
C TYR A 664 -1.96 -26.51 12.76
N THR A 665 -1.42 -26.79 11.57
CA THR A 665 -0.14 -26.23 11.11
C THR A 665 -0.28 -25.61 9.74
N PHE A 666 -0.05 -24.30 9.65
CA PHE A 666 -0.06 -23.54 8.41
C PHE A 666 1.38 -23.36 7.90
N ARG A 667 1.63 -23.64 6.63
CA ARG A 667 2.95 -23.67 5.98
C ARG A 667 2.95 -22.80 4.73
N GLY A 668 3.88 -21.87 4.70
CA GLY A 668 4.08 -20.95 3.59
C GLY A 668 4.83 -19.70 4.00
N PRO A 669 5.25 -18.87 3.04
CA PRO A 669 5.77 -17.54 3.33
C PRO A 669 4.80 -16.79 4.23
N PHE A 670 5.28 -16.03 5.22
CA PHE A 670 4.39 -15.21 6.04
C PHE A 670 3.61 -14.22 5.17
N ASN A 671 2.33 -14.06 5.47
CA ASN A 671 1.58 -12.91 4.98
C ASN A 671 2.20 -11.63 5.54
N ASN A 672 2.46 -10.66 4.67
CA ASN A 672 3.08 -9.39 5.04
C ASN A 672 2.53 -8.21 4.24
N GLY A 673 2.62 -7.03 4.84
CA GLY A 673 2.35 -5.76 4.18
C GLY A 673 0.89 -5.35 4.20
N SER A 674 0.59 -4.21 3.59
CA SER A 674 -0.76 -3.70 3.48
C SER A 674 -1.51 -4.36 2.32
N GLN A 675 -2.64 -5.00 2.63
CA GLN A 675 -3.53 -5.66 1.67
C GLN A 675 -4.99 -5.44 2.05
N THR A 676 -5.88 -5.55 1.07
CA THR A 676 -7.33 -5.36 1.25
C THR A 676 -8.11 -6.65 1.08
N VAL A 677 -9.17 -6.80 1.87
CA VAL A 677 -10.17 -7.86 1.76
C VAL A 677 -11.50 -7.23 1.34
N PRO A 678 -12.17 -7.70 0.28
CA PRO A 678 -13.48 -7.20 -0.08
C PRO A 678 -14.50 -7.61 0.99
N VAL A 679 -15.42 -6.69 1.29
CA VAL A 679 -16.61 -6.93 2.12
C VAL A 679 -17.86 -6.57 1.33
N TYR A 680 -18.97 -7.20 1.64
CA TYR A 680 -20.21 -7.07 0.89
C TYR A 680 -21.38 -6.74 1.81
N ARG A 681 -22.33 -5.99 1.28
CA ARG A 681 -23.64 -5.77 1.87
C ARG A 681 -24.69 -5.95 0.79
N ASN A 682 -25.85 -6.44 1.18
CA ASN A 682 -26.96 -6.74 0.29
C ASN A 682 -28.11 -5.80 0.59
N ASP A 683 -28.14 -4.63 -0.05
CA ASP A 683 -29.10 -3.55 0.22
C ASP A 683 -30.50 -3.84 -0.36
N TYR A 684 -30.87 -5.12 -0.55
CA TYR A 684 -32.25 -5.50 -0.89
C TYR A 684 -33.19 -5.09 0.24
N GLU A 685 -32.72 -5.22 1.47
CA GLU A 685 -33.30 -4.64 2.67
C GLU A 685 -32.24 -3.78 3.39
N LEU A 686 -32.60 -3.02 4.43
CA LEU A 686 -31.70 -2.08 5.11
C LEU A 686 -31.70 -2.22 6.64
N LEU A 687 -32.49 -3.14 7.17
CA LEU A 687 -32.72 -3.40 8.59
C LEU A 687 -32.00 -4.67 9.06
N ASP A 688 -31.04 -5.18 8.30
CA ASP A 688 -30.12 -6.25 8.66
C ASP A 688 -28.83 -5.77 9.34
N ASN A 689 -28.01 -6.75 9.71
CA ASN A 689 -26.59 -6.58 9.91
C ASN A 689 -25.84 -7.21 8.75
N ASN A 690 -25.09 -6.39 8.00
CA ASN A 690 -24.35 -6.80 6.80
C ASN A 690 -23.09 -7.61 7.12
N TRP A 691 -23.27 -8.86 7.56
CA TRP A 691 -22.22 -9.71 8.08
C TRP A 691 -21.13 -10.03 7.06
N ASN A 692 -19.88 -10.00 7.51
CA ASN A 692 -18.71 -10.38 6.74
C ASN A 692 -17.75 -11.20 7.60
N PHE A 693 -17.34 -12.37 7.10
CA PHE A 693 -16.45 -13.27 7.82
C PHE A 693 -14.99 -13.06 7.43
N LEU A 694 -14.25 -12.43 8.33
CA LEU A 694 -12.84 -12.09 8.16
C LEU A 694 -11.97 -12.94 9.08
N GLY A 695 -10.67 -12.75 9.02
CA GLY A 695 -9.77 -13.27 10.05
C GLY A 695 -8.40 -12.65 10.01
N ASN A 696 -7.64 -12.83 11.10
CA ASN A 696 -6.31 -12.27 11.21
C ASN A 696 -5.34 -13.01 10.28
N PRO A 697 -4.81 -12.35 9.23
CA PRO A 697 -3.98 -13.00 8.23
C PRO A 697 -2.50 -13.04 8.61
N TYR A 698 -2.09 -12.56 9.79
CA TYR A 698 -0.68 -12.40 10.14
C TYR A 698 -0.18 -13.48 11.12
N PRO A 699 1.13 -13.81 11.12
CA PRO A 699 1.77 -14.74 12.06
C PRO A 699 1.96 -14.16 13.49
N SER A 700 1.14 -13.19 13.87
CA SER A 700 1.09 -12.55 15.19
C SER A 700 -0.34 -12.12 15.48
N ALA A 701 -0.65 -11.80 16.73
CA ALA A 701 -1.90 -11.12 17.03
C ALA A 701 -1.97 -9.74 16.36
N ILE A 702 -3.20 -9.26 16.13
CA ILE A 702 -3.50 -7.89 15.71
C ILE A 702 -4.32 -7.16 16.78
N SER A 703 -4.18 -5.84 16.89
CA SER A 703 -5.01 -5.00 17.73
C SER A 703 -6.41 -4.83 17.12
N ALA A 704 -7.44 -5.18 17.90
CA ALA A 704 -8.84 -4.93 17.52
C ALA A 704 -9.14 -3.42 17.45
N ASP A 705 -8.55 -2.63 18.34
CA ASP A 705 -8.70 -1.17 18.36
C ASP A 705 -8.14 -0.51 17.11
N THR A 706 -6.90 -0.84 16.75
CA THR A 706 -6.29 -0.31 15.52
C THR A 706 -7.06 -0.77 14.29
N PHE A 707 -7.49 -2.04 14.25
CA PHE A 707 -8.29 -2.58 13.14
C PHE A 707 -9.61 -1.82 12.94
N LEU A 708 -10.39 -1.62 14.00
CA LEU A 708 -11.69 -0.92 13.92
C LEU A 708 -11.52 0.56 13.55
N ASN A 709 -10.46 1.22 14.00
CA ASN A 709 -10.19 2.62 13.70
C ASN A 709 -9.68 2.82 12.26
N ASP A 710 -8.71 2.01 11.82
CA ASP A 710 -8.14 2.07 10.46
C ASP A 710 -9.20 1.79 9.38
N ASN A 711 -10.23 1.00 9.73
CA ASN A 711 -11.32 0.60 8.84
C ASN A 711 -12.63 1.36 9.04
N SER A 712 -12.61 2.48 9.78
CA SER A 712 -13.81 3.28 10.08
C SER A 712 -14.56 3.82 8.85
N ALA A 713 -13.87 4.04 7.73
CA ALA A 713 -14.52 4.47 6.48
C ALA A 713 -15.47 3.42 5.91
N THR A 714 -15.16 2.13 6.08
CA THR A 714 -15.96 1.01 5.60
C THR A 714 -16.95 0.57 6.68
N LEU A 715 -16.48 0.42 7.91
CA LEU A 715 -17.29 -0.04 9.03
C LEU A 715 -18.23 1.04 9.58
N GLY A 716 -18.05 2.32 9.24
CA GLY A 716 -18.94 3.42 9.62
C GLY A 716 -19.26 3.45 11.11
N ALA A 717 -20.56 3.51 11.43
CA ALA A 717 -21.05 3.41 12.79
C ALA A 717 -21.03 1.97 13.34
N ASP A 718 -20.87 0.95 12.50
CA ASP A 718 -20.99 -0.48 12.82
C ASP A 718 -19.66 -1.16 13.19
N ARG A 719 -18.80 -0.42 13.91
CA ARG A 719 -17.47 -0.88 14.33
C ARG A 719 -17.52 -1.83 15.53
N ALA A 720 -17.88 -3.08 15.26
CA ALA A 720 -17.83 -4.18 16.21
C ALA A 720 -17.22 -5.45 15.57
N ILE A 721 -16.63 -6.29 16.42
CA ILE A 721 -16.04 -7.59 16.09
C ILE A 721 -16.77 -8.66 16.90
N TYR A 722 -17.20 -9.72 16.23
CA TYR A 722 -17.90 -10.86 16.82
C TYR A 722 -17.00 -12.10 16.73
N LEU A 723 -16.60 -12.61 17.90
CA LEU A 723 -15.72 -13.75 18.06
C LEU A 723 -16.53 -14.98 18.46
N TRP A 724 -16.36 -16.05 17.69
CA TRP A 724 -17.04 -17.30 17.96
C TRP A 724 -16.49 -17.96 19.21
N SER A 725 -17.40 -18.35 20.10
CA SER A 725 -17.05 -19.04 21.33
C SER A 725 -17.65 -20.44 21.39
N GLN A 726 -18.95 -20.57 21.11
CA GLN A 726 -19.77 -21.79 21.26
C GLN A 726 -19.80 -22.41 22.67
N ASN A 727 -20.71 -21.96 23.52
CA ASN A 727 -20.85 -22.47 24.89
C ASN A 727 -22.03 -23.43 25.01
N THR A 728 -23.09 -23.10 24.29
CA THR A 728 -24.34 -23.83 24.36
C THR A 728 -24.31 -25.03 23.42
N ALA A 729 -25.00 -26.09 23.83
CA ALA A 729 -25.26 -27.23 22.95
C ALA A 729 -26.22 -26.79 21.83
N PRO A 730 -26.10 -27.36 20.63
CA PRO A 730 -27.01 -27.02 19.54
C PRO A 730 -28.43 -27.45 19.90
N SER A 731 -29.41 -26.61 19.59
CA SER A 731 -30.81 -26.77 19.98
C SER A 731 -31.74 -26.75 18.78
N ASN A 732 -32.81 -27.54 18.85
CA ASN A 732 -33.91 -27.49 17.87
C ASN A 732 -34.88 -26.33 18.13
N THR A 733 -34.58 -25.49 19.12
CA THR A 733 -35.33 -24.25 19.39
C THR A 733 -34.48 -23.02 19.18
N ALA A 734 -33.19 -23.12 18.86
CA ALA A 734 -32.38 -21.98 18.46
C ALA A 734 -32.69 -21.71 16.99
N ASN A 735 -33.00 -20.45 16.64
CA ASN A 735 -33.28 -20.07 15.25
C ASN A 735 -32.07 -20.36 14.35
N GLY A 736 -32.34 -20.58 13.07
CA GLY A 736 -31.33 -20.90 12.06
C GLY A 736 -31.78 -21.97 11.09
N ASN A 737 -30.99 -22.17 10.04
CA ASN A 737 -31.42 -22.89 8.85
C ASN A 737 -31.28 -24.42 8.94
N GLU A 738 -30.87 -24.93 10.11
CA GLU A 738 -30.67 -26.34 10.36
C GLU A 738 -31.64 -26.87 11.43
N GLY A 739 -31.88 -28.18 11.44
CA GLY A 739 -32.75 -28.80 12.46
C GLY A 739 -32.20 -28.70 13.89
N LEU A 740 -30.91 -28.38 14.04
CA LEU A 740 -30.26 -28.05 15.31
C LEU A 740 -29.28 -26.89 15.06
N ASN A 741 -29.52 -25.75 15.69
CA ASN A 741 -28.68 -24.55 15.54
C ASN A 741 -27.95 -24.22 16.83
N PHE A 742 -26.81 -23.54 16.70
CA PHE A 742 -26.11 -22.96 17.85
C PHE A 742 -26.72 -21.61 18.21
N ALA A 743 -26.66 -21.24 19.49
CA ALA A 743 -27.19 -19.96 19.92
C ALA A 743 -26.33 -18.81 19.39
N ALA A 744 -26.95 -17.85 18.69
CA ALA A 744 -26.27 -16.64 18.24
C ALA A 744 -25.75 -15.79 19.42
N SER A 745 -26.32 -15.95 20.61
CA SER A 745 -25.82 -15.33 21.85
C SER A 745 -24.46 -15.86 22.30
N ASP A 746 -23.89 -16.87 21.65
CA ASP A 746 -22.56 -17.40 21.97
C ASP A 746 -21.40 -16.56 21.41
N TYR A 747 -21.67 -15.55 20.58
CA TYR A 747 -20.64 -14.61 20.15
C TYR A 747 -20.18 -13.71 21.29
N ALA A 748 -18.87 -13.66 21.50
CA ALA A 748 -18.23 -12.61 22.28
C ALA A 748 -18.04 -11.37 21.40
N VAL A 749 -18.24 -10.19 21.97
CA VAL A 749 -18.28 -8.93 21.19
C VAL A 749 -17.18 -7.98 21.66
N ILE A 750 -16.48 -7.36 20.72
CA ILE A 750 -15.56 -6.24 20.94
C ILE A 750 -16.05 -5.07 20.09
N ASN A 751 -16.37 -3.93 20.68
CA ASN A 751 -16.53 -2.68 19.94
C ASN A 751 -15.57 -1.61 20.47
N ILE A 752 -15.61 -0.39 19.94
CA ILE A 752 -14.74 0.71 20.38
C ILE A 752 -14.90 0.98 21.88
N ALA A 753 -16.11 0.79 22.41
CA ALA A 753 -16.49 1.15 23.77
C ALA A 753 -16.25 0.07 24.83
N SER A 754 -16.39 -1.22 24.53
CA SER A 754 -16.32 -2.30 25.51
C SER A 754 -16.01 -3.69 24.91
N THR A 755 -16.03 -4.70 25.78
CA THR A 755 -16.07 -6.11 25.43
C THR A 755 -17.16 -6.82 26.22
N VAL A 756 -17.76 -7.87 25.66
CA VAL A 756 -18.74 -8.73 26.32
C VAL A 756 -18.44 -10.18 25.99
N GLN A 757 -18.61 -11.05 26.97
CA GLN A 757 -18.47 -12.51 26.83
C GLN A 757 -19.66 -13.13 26.08
N GLY A 758 -19.39 -14.23 25.37
CA GLY A 758 -20.45 -15.10 24.83
C GLY A 758 -21.23 -15.84 25.93
N GLY A 759 -22.04 -16.83 25.58
CA GLY A 759 -22.76 -17.64 26.57
C GLY A 759 -21.83 -18.35 27.56
N GLY A 760 -22.27 -18.61 28.80
CA GLY A 760 -21.50 -19.30 29.88
C GLY A 760 -20.53 -18.40 30.67
N ASP A 761 -20.44 -18.58 32.00
CA ASP A 761 -19.62 -17.73 32.92
C ASP A 761 -18.13 -18.12 32.95
N ASP A 762 -17.82 -19.39 32.69
CA ASP A 762 -16.47 -19.99 32.66
C ASP A 762 -16.40 -20.89 31.41
N LEU A 763 -15.85 -20.37 30.32
CA LEU A 763 -15.94 -20.96 28.98
C LEU A 763 -14.95 -22.10 28.76
N ASN A 764 -13.88 -22.13 29.55
CA ASN A 764 -12.84 -23.14 29.46
C ASN A 764 -12.86 -24.10 30.67
N ASN A 765 -13.78 -23.92 31.62
CA ASN A 765 -13.93 -24.73 32.83
C ASN A 765 -12.62 -24.78 33.65
N ASP A 766 -11.90 -23.66 33.75
CA ASP A 766 -10.67 -23.55 34.53
C ASP A 766 -10.92 -23.08 35.98
N GLY A 767 -12.18 -22.77 36.32
CA GLY A 767 -12.60 -22.28 37.62
C GLY A 767 -12.52 -20.76 37.77
N ILE A 768 -12.23 -20.03 36.70
CA ILE A 768 -12.22 -18.56 36.64
C ILE A 768 -13.45 -18.09 35.85
N ALA A 769 -14.31 -17.32 36.51
CA ALA A 769 -15.45 -16.66 35.87
C ALA A 769 -15.01 -15.40 35.09
N ASN A 770 -15.78 -15.02 34.06
CA ASN A 770 -15.60 -13.83 33.19
C ASN A 770 -14.50 -13.94 32.11
N ASP A 771 -14.67 -14.86 31.17
CA ASP A 771 -13.79 -15.00 30.00
C ASP A 771 -14.04 -13.96 28.90
N LEU A 772 -13.71 -12.69 29.19
CA LEU A 772 -13.81 -11.59 28.23
C LEU A 772 -12.81 -11.73 27.07
N PRO A 773 -13.18 -11.36 25.83
CA PRO A 773 -12.22 -11.29 24.74
C PRO A 773 -11.18 -10.19 25.03
N LYS A 774 -9.91 -10.50 24.80
CA LYS A 774 -8.83 -9.51 24.76
C LYS A 774 -9.11 -8.60 23.58
N ARG A 775 -8.63 -7.37 23.65
CA ARG A 775 -8.69 -6.42 22.53
C ARG A 775 -7.65 -6.75 21.43
N PHE A 776 -7.32 -8.03 21.29
CA PHE A 776 -6.37 -8.58 20.32
C PHE A 776 -6.97 -9.82 19.64
N ILE A 777 -6.74 -9.96 18.34
CA ILE A 777 -7.16 -11.12 17.57
C ILE A 777 -5.92 -11.95 17.24
N PRO A 778 -5.76 -13.17 17.75
CA PRO A 778 -4.59 -14.00 17.49
C PRO A 778 -4.42 -14.37 16.02
N SER A 779 -3.19 -14.72 15.67
CA SER A 779 -2.81 -15.24 14.37
C SER A 779 -3.73 -16.38 13.92
N GLY A 780 -4.34 -16.23 12.74
CA GLY A 780 -5.22 -17.22 12.15
C GLY A 780 -6.60 -17.35 12.80
N GLN A 781 -7.00 -16.49 13.74
CA GLN A 781 -8.36 -16.46 14.29
C GLN A 781 -9.31 -15.75 13.32
N GLY A 782 -10.44 -16.41 13.00
CA GLY A 782 -11.55 -15.81 12.25
C GLY A 782 -12.54 -15.05 13.16
N PHE A 783 -13.20 -14.03 12.61
CA PHE A 783 -14.17 -13.17 13.29
C PHE A 783 -15.14 -12.50 12.31
N PHE A 784 -16.32 -12.12 12.78
CA PHE A 784 -17.30 -11.38 11.99
C PHE A 784 -17.24 -9.87 12.25
N VAL A 785 -17.56 -9.08 11.23
CA VAL A 785 -17.83 -7.64 11.28
C VAL A 785 -19.07 -7.33 10.44
N SER A 786 -19.68 -6.16 10.64
CA SER A 786 -20.78 -5.68 9.78
C SER A 786 -20.28 -4.56 8.84
N TYR A 787 -20.67 -4.61 7.57
CA TYR A 787 -20.38 -3.55 6.61
C TYR A 787 -21.48 -2.49 6.63
N SER A 788 -21.19 -1.32 7.21
CA SER A 788 -22.21 -0.30 7.43
C SER A 788 -22.95 0.15 6.16
N ASN A 789 -24.25 0.39 6.31
CA ASN A 789 -25.12 1.02 5.28
C ASN A 789 -24.63 2.42 4.86
N THR A 790 -23.78 3.06 5.66
CA THR A 790 -23.15 4.35 5.35
C THR A 790 -21.67 4.24 4.98
N GLY A 791 -21.14 3.02 4.95
CA GLY A 791 -19.73 2.76 4.64
C GLY A 791 -19.38 3.09 3.19
N VAL A 792 -18.12 3.48 2.95
CA VAL A 792 -17.65 3.85 1.61
C VAL A 792 -17.72 2.66 0.65
N GLU A 793 -18.48 2.81 -0.42
CA GLU A 793 -18.64 1.83 -1.49
C GLU A 793 -17.53 1.93 -2.53
N THR A 794 -17.01 0.78 -2.96
CA THR A 794 -16.01 0.66 -4.02
C THR A 794 -16.60 0.29 -5.37
N SER A 795 -17.71 -0.45 -5.34
CA SER A 795 -18.52 -0.79 -6.50
C SER A 795 -19.91 -1.25 -6.07
N SER A 796 -20.86 -1.22 -7.00
CA SER A 796 -22.24 -1.65 -6.79
C SER A 796 -22.71 -2.47 -7.98
N SER A 797 -23.39 -3.59 -7.73
CA SER A 797 -24.03 -4.42 -8.74
C SER A 797 -25.44 -4.80 -8.30
N GLY A 798 -26.43 -4.02 -8.74
CA GLY A 798 -27.79 -4.11 -8.21
C GLY A 798 -27.81 -3.73 -6.73
N ASP A 799 -28.36 -4.62 -5.92
CA ASP A 799 -28.50 -4.45 -4.47
C ASP A 799 -27.17 -4.75 -3.73
N ILE A 800 -26.26 -5.48 -4.37
CA ILE A 800 -24.96 -5.81 -3.77
C ILE A 800 -24.01 -4.60 -3.85
N LYS A 801 -23.54 -4.15 -2.68
CA LYS A 801 -22.46 -3.17 -2.56
C LYS A 801 -21.19 -3.83 -2.07
N THR A 802 -20.05 -3.36 -2.57
CA THR A 802 -18.73 -3.88 -2.19
C THR A 802 -17.92 -2.79 -1.51
N GLY A 803 -17.47 -3.04 -0.29
CA GLY A 803 -16.48 -2.25 0.45
C GLY A 803 -15.12 -2.94 0.53
N GLN A 804 -14.17 -2.34 1.24
CA GLN A 804 -12.86 -2.95 1.51
C GLN A 804 -12.43 -2.77 2.96
N ILE A 805 -11.85 -3.83 3.51
CA ILE A 805 -11.15 -3.81 4.79
C ILE A 805 -9.65 -3.89 4.53
N VAL A 806 -8.88 -3.00 5.13
CA VAL A 806 -7.42 -2.92 5.06
C VAL A 806 -6.82 -3.65 6.26
N PHE A 807 -5.94 -4.60 5.96
CA PHE A 807 -4.96 -5.08 6.92
C PHE A 807 -3.60 -4.47 6.58
N ASN A 808 -2.85 -4.01 7.58
CA ASN A 808 -1.49 -3.48 7.44
C ASN A 808 -0.62 -3.96 8.60
N ASN A 809 0.69 -3.75 8.54
CA ASN A 809 1.61 -4.21 9.58
C ASN A 809 1.52 -3.42 10.89
N ASN A 810 0.94 -2.22 10.87
CA ASN A 810 0.67 -1.43 12.09
C ASN A 810 -0.38 -2.10 13.00
N LEU A 811 -1.21 -3.01 12.44
CA LEU A 811 -2.13 -3.80 13.24
C LEU A 811 -1.43 -4.76 14.21
N ARG A 812 -0.20 -5.18 13.92
CA ARG A 812 0.44 -6.31 14.60
C ARG A 812 0.99 -5.95 15.97
N VAL A 813 0.80 -6.84 16.94
CA VAL A 813 1.25 -6.64 18.34
C VAL A 813 2.35 -7.62 18.75
N LYS A 814 3.22 -7.12 19.62
CA LYS A 814 4.46 -7.80 20.08
C LYS A 814 4.27 -8.60 21.38
N THR A 815 3.37 -8.16 22.25
CA THR A 815 3.15 -8.80 23.56
C THR A 815 2.40 -10.12 23.40
N ALA A 816 2.50 -10.97 24.42
CA ALA A 816 2.17 -12.41 24.44
C ALA A 816 0.69 -12.77 24.18
N ASP A 817 -0.10 -11.85 23.63
CA ASP A 817 -1.54 -11.97 23.39
C ASP A 817 -1.87 -12.67 22.06
N ASN A 818 -0.88 -13.36 21.47
CA ASN A 818 -1.13 -14.36 20.43
C ASN A 818 -1.67 -15.69 21.00
N ASP A 819 -2.13 -15.67 22.25
CA ASP A 819 -2.50 -16.83 23.04
C ASP A 819 -4.01 -17.04 23.22
N GLN A 820 -4.82 -16.01 23.00
CA GLN A 820 -6.26 -16.03 23.22
C GLN A 820 -7.03 -16.37 21.94
N PHE A 821 -6.74 -17.54 21.35
CA PHE A 821 -7.61 -18.10 20.31
C PHE A 821 -8.94 -18.40 21.01
N PHE A 822 -9.93 -17.54 20.83
CA PHE A 822 -10.79 -17.09 21.94
C PHE A 822 -11.30 -18.23 22.84
N ARG A 823 -10.92 -18.12 24.12
CA ARG A 823 -11.68 -18.32 25.38
C ARG A 823 -10.71 -18.25 26.59
N THR A 824 -10.44 -17.04 27.14
CA THR A 824 -10.03 -16.75 28.55
C THR A 824 -9.87 -15.27 28.89
N SER A 825 -10.09 -14.90 30.16
CA SER A 825 -10.18 -13.56 30.79
C SER A 825 -9.09 -12.47 30.59
N GLU A 826 -9.53 -11.20 30.72
CA GLU A 826 -8.76 -9.96 30.95
C GLU A 826 -9.39 -9.16 32.10
N THR A 827 -8.61 -8.33 32.79
CA THR A 827 -9.12 -7.44 33.86
C THR A 827 -9.30 -6.01 33.37
N GLY A 828 -10.56 -5.56 33.31
CA GLY A 828 -11.05 -4.20 33.59
C GLY A 828 -10.43 -3.01 32.84
N ILE A 829 -11.26 -2.31 32.07
CA ILE A 829 -10.99 -0.96 31.55
C ILE A 829 -11.85 0.03 32.36
N ASP A 830 -11.28 1.16 32.76
CA ASP A 830 -11.96 2.18 33.57
C ASP A 830 -13.26 2.70 32.92
N ASN A 831 -14.24 3.08 33.74
CA ASN A 831 -15.56 3.63 33.36
C ASN A 831 -16.49 2.69 32.56
N ARG A 832 -16.35 1.39 32.75
CA ARG A 832 -17.23 0.36 32.17
C ARG A 832 -17.85 -0.46 33.29
N LEU A 833 -19.15 -0.74 33.17
CA LEU A 833 -19.91 -1.58 34.10
C LEU A 833 -20.29 -2.86 33.37
N TRP A 834 -19.86 -4.01 33.87
CA TRP A 834 -20.37 -5.30 33.45
C TRP A 834 -21.40 -5.79 34.45
N VAL A 835 -22.56 -6.19 33.95
CA VAL A 835 -23.62 -6.80 34.76
C VAL A 835 -23.79 -8.24 34.30
N ASN A 836 -23.51 -9.17 35.22
CA ASN A 836 -23.67 -10.60 34.98
C ASN A 836 -24.98 -11.08 35.58
N LEU A 837 -25.69 -11.93 34.84
CA LEU A 837 -26.75 -12.77 35.34
C LEU A 837 -26.25 -14.21 35.37
N THR A 838 -26.13 -14.79 36.56
CA THR A 838 -25.70 -16.18 36.77
C THR A 838 -26.76 -16.93 37.59
N SER A 839 -26.97 -18.21 37.31
CA SER A 839 -27.81 -19.09 38.14
C SER A 839 -27.11 -20.42 38.49
N ASP A 840 -27.60 -21.09 39.51
CA ASP A 840 -27.12 -22.40 39.98
C ASP A 840 -27.42 -23.55 39.01
N ASN A 841 -28.29 -23.33 38.03
CA ASN A 841 -28.57 -24.26 36.93
C ASN A 841 -27.84 -23.90 35.62
N GLY A 842 -26.83 -23.01 35.66
CA GLY A 842 -25.92 -22.74 34.55
C GLY A 842 -26.38 -21.68 33.55
N VAL A 843 -27.39 -20.87 33.87
CA VAL A 843 -27.75 -19.70 33.05
C VAL A 843 -26.67 -18.65 33.24
N PHE A 844 -26.13 -18.14 32.14
CA PHE A 844 -25.23 -16.99 32.12
C PHE A 844 -25.64 -16.01 31.03
N ASN A 845 -25.63 -14.71 31.36
CA ASN A 845 -25.68 -13.64 30.37
C ASN A 845 -24.97 -12.39 30.92
N GLN A 846 -24.24 -11.66 30.07
CA GLN A 846 -23.49 -10.47 30.48
C GLN A 846 -23.77 -9.30 29.55
N ILE A 847 -24.04 -8.12 30.12
CA ILE A 847 -24.13 -6.84 29.40
C ILE A 847 -23.00 -5.91 29.85
N SER A 848 -22.54 -5.02 28.96
CA SER A 848 -21.65 -3.91 29.31
C SER A 848 -22.30 -2.55 29.06
N VAL A 849 -22.18 -1.64 30.03
CA VAL A 849 -22.51 -0.21 29.89
C VAL A 849 -21.24 0.60 30.08
N ALA A 850 -20.84 1.38 29.08
CA ALA A 850 -19.56 2.08 29.05
C ALA A 850 -19.74 3.60 28.93
N TYR A 851 -19.16 4.37 29.84
CA TYR A 851 -19.20 5.84 29.81
C TYR A 851 -17.94 6.38 29.11
N VAL A 852 -18.05 6.69 27.80
CA VAL A 852 -16.89 6.92 26.93
C VAL A 852 -17.08 8.13 26.01
N ASN A 853 -15.97 8.84 25.73
CA ASN A 853 -15.99 9.98 24.82
C ASN A 853 -16.43 9.54 23.40
N GLY A 854 -17.34 10.33 22.82
CA GLY A 854 -17.92 10.06 21.51
C GLY A 854 -19.28 9.36 21.55
N ALA A 855 -19.65 8.74 22.68
CA ALA A 855 -20.99 8.19 22.88
C ALA A 855 -21.99 9.26 23.37
N THR A 856 -23.25 9.10 23.00
CA THR A 856 -24.42 9.88 23.42
C THR A 856 -25.32 9.01 24.30
N ASN A 857 -26.58 9.42 24.54
CA ASN A 857 -27.58 8.55 25.18
C ASN A 857 -28.54 7.92 24.15
N GLY A 858 -28.41 8.28 22.87
CA GLY A 858 -29.14 7.66 21.76
C GLY A 858 -28.33 6.53 21.13
N ASN A 859 -28.82 5.96 20.04
CA ASN A 859 -28.14 4.91 19.29
C ASN A 859 -27.02 5.51 18.42
N ASP A 860 -25.76 5.21 18.76
CA ASP A 860 -24.57 5.66 18.05
C ASP A 860 -23.98 4.56 17.13
N GLY A 861 -24.76 3.53 16.81
CA GLY A 861 -24.37 2.35 16.03
C GLY A 861 -23.43 1.40 16.78
N MET A 862 -23.04 0.27 16.16
CA MET A 862 -22.30 -0.80 16.86
C MET A 862 -20.95 -0.37 17.46
N SER A 863 -20.39 0.75 17.01
CA SER A 863 -19.20 1.40 17.57
C SER A 863 -19.29 1.56 19.08
N TYR A 864 -20.48 1.93 19.56
CA TYR A 864 -20.77 2.19 20.96
C TYR A 864 -21.92 1.32 21.47
N ASP A 865 -22.94 1.08 20.64
CA ASP A 865 -24.16 0.34 20.96
C ASP A 865 -24.25 -0.95 20.13
N ALA A 866 -23.54 -1.99 20.56
CA ALA A 866 -23.52 -3.27 19.84
C ALA A 866 -24.79 -4.09 20.13
N PRO A 867 -25.59 -4.45 19.10
CA PRO A 867 -26.74 -5.34 19.26
C PRO A 867 -26.33 -6.68 19.85
N ARG A 868 -27.23 -7.24 20.66
CA ARG A 868 -27.15 -8.62 21.11
C ARG A 868 -27.82 -9.50 20.08
N ASN A 869 -27.08 -10.49 19.58
CA ASN A 869 -27.67 -11.56 18.80
C ASN A 869 -28.51 -12.43 19.76
N LEU A 870 -29.83 -12.36 19.60
CA LEU A 870 -30.78 -13.07 20.47
C LEU A 870 -30.86 -14.55 20.06
N SER A 871 -31.18 -15.42 21.02
CA SER A 871 -31.45 -16.83 20.73
C SER A 871 -32.71 -17.26 21.49
N SER A 872 -33.64 -17.89 20.79
CA SER A 872 -34.77 -18.58 21.42
C SER A 872 -34.26 -19.77 22.24
N GLY A 873 -34.81 -19.95 23.45
CA GLY A 873 -34.37 -20.96 24.41
C GLY A 873 -33.41 -20.47 25.51
N ALA A 874 -32.97 -19.21 25.48
CA ALA A 874 -32.27 -18.63 26.63
C ALA A 874 -33.26 -18.45 27.81
N TYR A 875 -32.96 -19.07 28.96
CA TYR A 875 -33.82 -19.00 30.15
C TYR A 875 -33.91 -17.59 30.74
N ALA A 876 -32.89 -16.75 30.52
CA ALA A 876 -32.88 -15.33 30.84
C ALA A 876 -31.81 -14.61 30.00
N ILE A 877 -32.10 -13.37 29.58
CA ILE A 877 -31.20 -12.53 28.78
C ILE A 877 -31.13 -11.14 29.43
N LEU A 878 -29.93 -10.60 29.59
CA LEU A 878 -29.68 -9.19 29.90
C LEU A 878 -29.40 -8.42 28.62
N TYR A 879 -30.14 -7.34 28.44
CA TYR A 879 -29.90 -6.36 27.40
C TYR A 879 -30.28 -4.99 27.94
N SER A 880 -29.74 -3.94 27.33
CA SER A 880 -30.26 -2.59 27.50
C SER A 880 -31.16 -2.22 26.34
N ILE A 881 -31.95 -1.19 26.57
CA ILE A 881 -32.83 -0.55 25.59
C ILE A 881 -32.40 0.90 25.46
N ILE A 882 -32.56 1.43 24.26
CA ILE A 882 -32.47 2.85 23.97
C ILE A 882 -33.90 3.28 23.62
N ASP A 883 -34.32 4.46 24.10
CA ASP A 883 -35.67 4.97 23.82
C ASP A 883 -35.86 5.09 22.30
N ASP A 884 -37.05 4.70 21.82
CA ASP A 884 -37.42 4.69 20.40
C ASP A 884 -36.63 3.70 19.50
N GLU A 885 -35.94 2.71 20.08
CA GLU A 885 -35.25 1.63 19.34
C GLU A 885 -35.84 0.25 19.66
N ASP A 886 -36.05 -0.58 18.63
CA ASP A 886 -36.56 -1.95 18.81
C ASP A 886 -35.44 -2.94 19.18
N LYS A 887 -34.18 -2.63 18.82
CA LYS A 887 -32.99 -3.47 19.05
C LYS A 887 -32.65 -3.64 20.53
N LYS A 888 -32.07 -4.81 20.87
CA LYS A 888 -31.60 -5.16 22.22
C LYS A 888 -30.08 -5.15 22.24
N PHE A 889 -29.46 -4.43 23.17
CA PHE A 889 -28.02 -4.18 23.12
C PHE A 889 -27.22 -5.01 24.14
N ALA A 890 -26.10 -5.59 23.69
CA ALA A 890 -25.12 -6.28 24.52
C ALA A 890 -24.07 -5.32 25.09
N ILE A 891 -23.72 -4.27 24.33
CA ILE A 891 -22.89 -3.16 24.79
C ILE A 891 -23.69 -1.88 24.55
N GLN A 892 -23.76 -1.00 25.54
CA GLN A 892 -24.31 0.34 25.39
C GLN A 892 -23.28 1.40 25.79
N GLY A 893 -23.03 2.34 24.88
CA GLY A 893 -22.23 3.52 25.15
C GLY A 893 -23.07 4.61 25.78
N LYS A 894 -22.48 5.35 26.72
CA LYS A 894 -23.08 6.56 27.28
C LYS A 894 -22.07 7.69 27.30
N SER A 895 -22.54 8.92 27.15
CA SER A 895 -21.69 10.09 27.35
C SER A 895 -21.10 10.09 28.77
N PRO A 896 -19.80 10.43 28.97
CA PRO A 896 -19.22 10.54 30.30
C PRO A 896 -19.95 11.56 31.20
N ASN A 897 -20.59 12.55 30.58
CA ASN A 897 -21.38 13.57 31.28
C ASN A 897 -22.76 13.07 31.74
N SER A 898 -23.18 11.86 31.36
CA SER A 898 -24.43 11.24 31.80
C SER A 898 -24.34 10.68 33.23
N LEU A 899 -23.14 10.62 33.83
CA LEU A 899 -22.97 10.33 35.26
C LEU A 899 -23.25 11.61 36.06
N THR A 900 -24.45 11.74 36.61
CA THR A 900 -24.74 12.74 37.64
C THR A 900 -24.45 12.15 39.02
N LEU A 901 -23.98 13.00 39.95
CA LEU A 901 -23.56 12.62 41.30
C LEU A 901 -24.73 12.28 42.25
N ASP A 902 -25.90 11.95 41.72
CA ASP A 902 -27.15 11.81 42.48
C ASP A 902 -27.33 10.42 43.08
#